data_AF-A0A973L474-F1
#
_entry.id   AF-A0A973L474-F1
#
_cell.length_a   1.000
_cell.length_b   1.000
_cell.length_c   1.000
_cell.angle_alpha   90.00
_cell.angle_beta   90.00
_cell.angle_gamma   90.00
#
_symmetry.space_group_name_H-M   'P 1'
#
loop_
_entity.id
_entity.type
_entity.pdbx_description
1 polymer ?
#
loop_
_entity_poly.entity_id
_entity_poly.type
_entity_poly.pdbx_seq_one_letter_code
_entity_poly.pdbx_strand_id
1 'polypeptide(L)'
;MRASVGMAAGLLLVGLSGYVFLAVTGHSSTPSDAAALSSLYFLAGLVTLGVFVGLEQETSRATSRAVARGRRLAPVARTARRHAVWLLALTLAVLALLAPGLVSGPLRGRWALFGALVLAAVVGAACYWVRGLLGGRQLFYGYAATLATEGLARLVPCVAVFVATGGGGAAWAYGVAFAAAQGLAAGAGWWWLREGFEEPGFEEREGDQLGAGAQDTEVSEFEAGERSAAGGLALLVTASLLTQLVANLPPLAASTRLTSSDAVAAAFGQAFVLVRIPLLLTSPIQAMLLPDLTRSAARGDLAALRARVRLALAAVAGLGVVGTAVLALAGPWVLRVFFGTKADLSHALLAVLGVGTVFLMAAAILQPTLVALDRHRLVPTAWGAGAVVSAVLVELPVDPVHAAAAGGVCGPATVVAVMAGALAVTLRKVPAEPGGPAAGGRSGAVPPVTALAAAGAAGSAAMGAPSGTSADAGGGAPDGSSPGGAPMGASSGTSAEAGGRASMAGPSGTSADAVGAAMTVTASASASSLGSAPPAPDGPPGAAAGSTRRARAERRFTMTGPRTGWRRTAARAAKPAAEVVAALAGAVVMTFLARYIDVDPLARTGQVSALAALQLRFAVLGVVLLAVLLAAHRWYAAGYDTAKRVVCAGVAGLASGFLAGGIVVALRGTPWPLFGLSGDTGRLVQWSASIVHGHGNPNPTYPPLTLHALAWWAQLSHHGDTAAAFRDFEIGGAAVTGPAAYLAWRLVLSPLWALVVGVVPAYAIIDPYKPYGAVVMIVLLPVFVVSVRHTMRVGGMRWRSVLVSALLFGVLYSVLFLTYPGSSLWSAPGLVAAVLLLFPWSRAGVGRLAGFVGVTVAVFAVLCGWYVKDLVGPGTVDRAYGFDAYTDPAFFSMWRTDMPGDVGQWPPPGELAGVGLFSVLTFAGLGVALWLGWRRPLAVTVACVFAGTWLWRMEVASRMWATGKVQLWPRTGNQLLYCVLVLGAAAACFAASRLASWPPVPSRLGAHVGGVAAVLLVLGTAASSVSDYWMPAKTNSYKILAYVSQTMRKPDGSCPTYAPNHECSDTGDQSWLDNFAPPRNH
;
A
#
# COMPACT_ATOMS: atom_id res chain seq x y z
N MET A 1 -29.76 -14.42 -32.96
CA MET A 1 -29.52 -15.85 -32.62
C MET A 1 -28.22 -16.39 -33.22
N ARG A 2 -28.06 -16.48 -34.55
CA ARG A 2 -26.85 -17.06 -35.20
C ARG A 2 -25.51 -16.51 -34.67
N ALA A 3 -25.33 -15.18 -34.55
CA ALA A 3 -24.09 -14.61 -34.03
C ALA A 3 -23.80 -14.97 -32.55
N SER A 4 -24.83 -15.11 -31.71
CA SER A 4 -24.69 -15.53 -30.30
C SER A 4 -24.18 -16.97 -30.19
N VAL A 5 -24.64 -17.86 -31.08
CA VAL A 5 -24.13 -19.24 -31.18
C VAL A 5 -22.68 -19.24 -31.66
N GLY A 6 -22.32 -18.37 -32.60
CA GLY A 6 -20.92 -18.20 -33.05
C GLY A 6 -19.98 -17.76 -31.92
N MET A 7 -20.37 -16.77 -31.11
CA MET A 7 -19.59 -16.33 -29.94
C MET A 7 -19.46 -17.44 -28.88
N ALA A 8 -20.54 -18.19 -28.62
CA ALA A 8 -20.53 -19.34 -27.72
C ALA A 8 -19.55 -20.42 -28.17
N ALA A 9 -19.62 -20.81 -29.45
CA ALA A 9 -18.74 -21.83 -30.04
C ALA A 9 -17.27 -21.37 -30.04
N GLY A 10 -17.01 -20.11 -30.38
CA GLY A 10 -15.66 -19.52 -30.30
C GLY A 10 -15.10 -19.55 -28.88
N LEU A 11 -15.88 -19.15 -27.87
CA LEU A 11 -15.45 -19.17 -26.46
C LEU A 11 -15.16 -20.59 -25.97
N LEU A 12 -16.00 -21.57 -26.33
CA LEU A 12 -15.76 -22.98 -26.04
C LEU A 12 -14.47 -23.47 -26.70
N LEU A 13 -14.18 -23.06 -27.94
CA LEU A 13 -12.95 -23.42 -28.65
C LEU A 13 -11.69 -22.82 -28.03
N VAL A 14 -11.73 -21.56 -27.57
CA VAL A 14 -10.62 -20.93 -26.80
C VAL A 14 -10.38 -21.66 -25.47
N GLY A 15 -11.47 -22.09 -24.81
CA GLY A 15 -11.39 -22.93 -23.62
C GLY A 15 -10.70 -24.26 -23.92
N LEU A 16 -11.28 -25.06 -24.81
CA LEU A 16 -10.80 -26.38 -25.21
C LEU A 16 -9.35 -26.39 -25.71
N SER A 17 -8.95 -25.40 -26.53
CA SER A 17 -7.56 -25.29 -27.01
C SER A 17 -6.56 -25.05 -25.87
N GLY A 18 -6.99 -24.49 -24.74
CA GLY A 18 -6.20 -24.41 -23.50
C GLY A 18 -5.97 -25.77 -22.85
N TYR A 19 -6.99 -26.63 -22.78
CA TYR A 19 -6.85 -28.00 -22.27
C TYR A 19 -5.96 -28.84 -23.19
N VAL A 20 -6.17 -28.75 -24.51
CA VAL A 20 -5.37 -29.46 -25.52
C VAL A 20 -3.91 -28.99 -25.48
N PHE A 21 -3.63 -27.70 -25.32
CA PHE A 21 -2.27 -27.19 -25.13
C PHE A 21 -1.57 -27.83 -23.91
N LEU A 22 -2.25 -27.90 -22.76
CA LEU A 22 -1.69 -28.51 -21.56
C LEU A 22 -1.55 -30.04 -21.65
N ALA A 23 -2.42 -30.70 -22.42
CA ALA A 23 -2.31 -32.13 -22.69
C ALA A 23 -1.12 -32.45 -23.62
N VAL A 24 -1.03 -31.74 -24.76
CA VAL A 24 0.07 -31.84 -25.72
C VAL A 24 1.41 -31.63 -25.02
N THR A 25 1.56 -30.54 -24.25
CA THR A 25 2.82 -30.19 -23.58
C THR A 25 3.15 -31.09 -22.38
N GLY A 26 2.16 -31.76 -21.78
CA GLY A 26 2.40 -32.79 -20.76
C GLY A 26 2.95 -34.09 -21.35
N HIS A 27 2.42 -34.52 -22.50
CA HIS A 27 2.91 -35.69 -23.23
C HIS A 27 4.27 -35.46 -23.91
N SER A 28 4.51 -34.28 -24.50
CA SER A 28 5.69 -34.04 -25.35
C SER A 28 6.94 -33.48 -24.67
N SER A 29 6.89 -33.24 -23.37
CA SER A 29 7.93 -32.43 -22.72
C SER A 29 8.43 -33.05 -21.41
N THR A 30 9.57 -32.58 -20.92
CA THR A 30 10.06 -32.98 -19.59
C THR A 30 9.13 -32.43 -18.50
N PRO A 31 9.12 -33.01 -17.28
CA PRO A 31 8.33 -32.45 -16.18
C PRO A 31 8.60 -30.95 -15.92
N SER A 32 9.85 -30.53 -16.08
CA SER A 32 10.27 -29.14 -15.94
C SER A 32 9.69 -28.24 -17.04
N ASP A 33 9.67 -28.72 -18.28
CA ASP A 33 9.04 -28.03 -19.40
C ASP A 33 7.54 -27.89 -19.20
N ALA A 34 6.85 -28.98 -18.82
CA ALA A 34 5.42 -29.01 -18.61
C ALA A 34 4.99 -28.08 -17.45
N ALA A 35 5.77 -28.05 -16.36
CA ALA A 35 5.55 -27.11 -15.25
C ALA A 35 5.72 -25.64 -15.69
N ALA A 36 6.76 -25.34 -16.48
CA ALA A 36 7.00 -24.00 -16.98
C ALA A 36 5.96 -23.54 -18.02
N LEU A 37 5.48 -24.45 -18.87
CA LEU A 37 4.42 -24.18 -19.86
C LEU A 37 3.03 -24.05 -19.23
N SER A 38 2.73 -24.85 -18.19
CA SER A 38 1.55 -24.66 -17.36
C SER A 38 1.60 -23.31 -16.63
N SER A 39 2.77 -22.93 -16.13
CA SER A 39 2.96 -21.61 -15.51
C SER A 39 2.81 -20.47 -16.52
N LEU A 40 3.31 -20.62 -17.76
CA LEU A 40 3.07 -19.66 -18.85
C LEU A 40 1.57 -19.53 -19.17
N TYR A 41 0.81 -20.63 -19.18
CA TYR A 41 -0.66 -20.59 -19.37
C TYR A 41 -1.34 -19.69 -18.32
N PHE A 42 -1.00 -19.88 -17.04
CA PHE A 42 -1.57 -19.10 -15.94
C PHE A 42 -1.09 -17.63 -15.93
N LEU A 43 0.19 -17.38 -16.20
CA LEU A 43 0.75 -16.02 -16.31
C LEU A 43 0.13 -15.26 -17.48
N ALA A 44 0.00 -15.89 -18.64
CA ALA A 44 -0.64 -15.29 -19.80
C ALA A 44 -2.12 -14.98 -19.52
N GLY A 45 -2.85 -15.87 -18.87
CA GLY A 45 -4.22 -15.60 -18.41
C GLY A 45 -4.29 -14.42 -17.43
N LEU A 46 -3.39 -14.37 -16.45
CA LEU A 46 -3.29 -13.26 -15.50
C LEU A 46 -2.98 -11.91 -16.19
N VAL A 47 -2.10 -11.91 -17.18
CA VAL A 47 -1.75 -10.69 -17.94
C VAL A 47 -2.86 -10.28 -18.88
N THR A 48 -3.32 -11.16 -19.78
CA THR A 48 -4.22 -10.76 -20.86
C THR A 48 -5.67 -10.60 -20.41
N LEU A 49 -6.24 -11.59 -19.72
CA LEU A 49 -7.59 -11.47 -19.15
C LEU A 49 -7.62 -10.53 -17.95
N GLY A 50 -6.52 -10.41 -17.19
CA GLY A 50 -6.47 -9.55 -16.01
C GLY A 50 -6.31 -8.07 -16.36
N VAL A 51 -5.41 -7.72 -17.29
CA VAL A 51 -5.18 -6.32 -17.67
C VAL A 51 -6.14 -5.87 -18.76
N PHE A 52 -6.27 -6.60 -19.87
CA PHE A 52 -6.85 -6.03 -21.09
C PHE A 52 -8.37 -6.24 -21.27
N VAL A 53 -9.03 -7.10 -20.47
CA VAL A 53 -10.51 -7.17 -20.46
C VAL A 53 -11.14 -5.84 -20.02
N GLY A 54 -10.53 -5.11 -19.08
CA GLY A 54 -11.01 -3.78 -18.70
C GLY A 54 -10.93 -2.75 -19.84
N LEU A 55 -9.90 -2.87 -20.68
CA LEU A 55 -9.73 -2.07 -21.91
C LEU A 55 -10.80 -2.42 -22.96
N GLU A 56 -11.10 -3.71 -23.16
CA GLU A 56 -12.16 -4.16 -24.06
C GLU A 56 -13.52 -3.58 -23.64
N GLN A 57 -13.86 -3.70 -22.35
CA GLN A 57 -15.11 -3.20 -21.77
C GLN A 57 -15.26 -1.68 -21.91
N GLU A 58 -14.21 -0.90 -21.60
CA GLU A 58 -14.26 0.55 -21.75
C GLU A 58 -14.32 0.98 -23.22
N THR A 59 -13.55 0.32 -24.10
CA THR A 59 -13.55 0.60 -25.54
C THR A 59 -14.92 0.31 -26.15
N SER A 60 -15.54 -0.82 -25.79
CA SER A 60 -16.90 -1.17 -26.20
C SER A 60 -17.91 -0.14 -25.73
N ARG A 61 -17.88 0.21 -24.44
CA ARG A 61 -18.76 1.23 -23.84
C ARG A 61 -18.62 2.61 -24.50
N ALA A 62 -17.40 3.07 -24.75
CA ALA A 62 -17.12 4.35 -25.39
C ALA A 62 -17.58 4.36 -26.86
N THR A 63 -17.34 3.27 -27.58
CA THR A 63 -17.74 3.10 -28.98
C THR A 63 -19.26 3.04 -29.13
N SER A 64 -19.96 2.20 -28.35
CA SER A 64 -21.43 2.16 -28.38
C SER A 64 -22.08 3.50 -28.01
N ARG A 65 -21.48 4.29 -27.10
CA ARG A 65 -21.93 5.65 -26.78
C ARG A 65 -21.74 6.64 -27.94
N ALA A 66 -20.72 6.45 -28.76
CA ALA A 66 -20.51 7.29 -29.94
C ALA A 66 -21.49 6.93 -31.06
N VAL A 67 -21.68 5.62 -31.34
CA VAL A 67 -22.70 5.10 -32.27
C VAL A 67 -24.10 5.60 -31.88
N ALA A 68 -24.50 5.44 -30.62
CA ALA A 68 -25.82 5.87 -30.13
C ALA A 68 -26.04 7.40 -30.12
N ARG A 69 -25.00 8.20 -30.41
CA ARG A 69 -25.05 9.67 -30.49
C ARG A 69 -24.71 10.21 -31.89
N GLY A 70 -24.57 9.35 -32.90
CA GLY A 70 -24.18 9.74 -34.26
C GLY A 70 -22.79 10.38 -34.36
N ARG A 71 -21.89 10.16 -33.38
CA ARG A 71 -20.57 10.79 -33.35
C ARG A 71 -19.55 9.94 -34.13
N ARG A 72 -18.63 10.61 -34.84
CA ARG A 72 -17.51 9.98 -35.58
C ARG A 72 -16.72 9.02 -34.67
N LEU A 73 -16.41 7.81 -35.15
CA LEU A 73 -15.76 6.76 -34.35
C LEU A 73 -14.23 6.89 -34.26
N ALA A 74 -13.58 7.53 -35.24
CA ALA A 74 -12.12 7.63 -35.30
C ALA A 74 -11.46 8.31 -34.07
N PRO A 75 -12.00 9.38 -33.45
CA PRO A 75 -11.47 9.94 -32.21
C PRO A 75 -11.55 8.97 -31.01
N VAL A 76 -12.63 8.18 -30.93
CA VAL A 76 -12.83 7.17 -29.88
C VAL A 76 -11.84 6.03 -30.05
N ALA A 77 -11.67 5.53 -31.27
CA ALA A 77 -10.68 4.50 -31.59
C ALA A 77 -9.24 4.96 -31.28
N ARG A 78 -8.88 6.21 -31.62
CA ARG A 78 -7.58 6.82 -31.26
C ARG A 78 -7.37 6.91 -29.74
N THR A 79 -8.40 7.30 -29.00
CA THR A 79 -8.35 7.42 -27.53
C THR A 79 -8.21 6.05 -26.86
N ALA A 80 -9.00 5.06 -27.29
CA ALA A 80 -8.90 3.68 -26.85
C ALA A 80 -7.50 3.08 -27.16
N ARG A 81 -6.95 3.35 -28.35
CA ARG A 81 -5.58 2.95 -28.72
C ARG A 81 -4.54 3.56 -27.78
N ARG A 82 -4.67 4.84 -27.42
CA ARG A 82 -3.77 5.50 -26.44
C ARG A 82 -3.85 4.83 -25.07
N HIS A 83 -5.05 4.48 -24.59
CA HIS A 83 -5.20 3.72 -23.35
C HIS A 83 -4.60 2.30 -23.44
N ALA A 84 -4.75 1.62 -24.58
CA ALA A 84 -4.12 0.32 -24.84
C ALA A 84 -2.58 0.40 -24.77
N VAL A 85 -1.99 1.41 -25.42
CA VAL A 85 -0.53 1.65 -25.41
C VAL A 85 -0.03 1.97 -24.00
N TRP A 86 -0.71 2.82 -23.23
CA TRP A 86 -0.32 3.11 -21.85
C TRP A 86 -0.43 1.89 -20.92
N LEU A 87 -1.51 1.11 -21.03
CA LEU A 87 -1.65 -0.13 -20.26
C LEU A 87 -0.58 -1.16 -20.65
N LEU A 88 -0.27 -1.29 -21.94
CA LEU A 88 0.81 -2.17 -22.42
C LEU A 88 2.16 -1.71 -21.88
N ALA A 89 2.51 -0.42 -22.00
CA ALA A 89 3.78 0.11 -21.48
C ALA A 89 3.94 -0.13 -19.97
N LEU A 90 2.88 0.10 -19.19
CA LEU A 90 2.86 -0.20 -17.75
C LEU A 90 3.02 -1.71 -17.49
N THR A 91 2.33 -2.56 -18.26
CA THR A 91 2.42 -4.02 -18.15
C THR A 91 3.83 -4.52 -18.46
N LEU A 92 4.47 -4.01 -19.51
CA LEU A 92 5.84 -4.35 -19.88
C LEU A 92 6.84 -3.89 -18.81
N ALA A 93 6.68 -2.69 -18.24
CA ALA A 93 7.52 -2.22 -17.14
C ALA A 93 7.39 -3.10 -15.89
N VAL A 94 6.17 -3.53 -15.54
CA VAL A 94 5.94 -4.47 -14.42
C VAL A 94 6.51 -5.86 -14.72
N LEU A 95 6.33 -6.39 -15.93
CA LEU A 95 6.92 -7.67 -16.32
C LEU A 95 8.45 -7.63 -16.31
N ALA A 96 9.08 -6.53 -16.75
CA ALA A 96 10.52 -6.33 -16.68
C ALA A 96 11.03 -6.28 -15.22
N LEU A 97 10.34 -5.54 -14.34
CA LEU A 97 10.67 -5.47 -12.92
C LEU A 97 10.55 -6.84 -12.23
N LEU A 98 9.54 -7.63 -12.60
CA LEU A 98 9.30 -8.97 -12.04
C LEU A 98 10.11 -10.08 -12.74
N ALA A 99 10.83 -9.78 -13.83
CA ALA A 99 11.50 -10.77 -14.66
C ALA A 99 12.43 -11.72 -13.88
N PRO A 100 13.28 -11.27 -12.93
CA PRO A 100 14.17 -12.17 -12.20
C PRO A 100 13.40 -13.24 -11.42
N GLY A 101 12.30 -12.87 -10.74
CA GLY A 101 11.45 -13.79 -9.98
C GLY A 101 10.59 -14.68 -10.89
N LEU A 102 10.03 -14.12 -11.97
CA LEU A 102 9.22 -14.88 -12.93
C LEU A 102 10.05 -15.91 -13.71
N VAL A 103 11.30 -15.59 -14.04
CA VAL A 103 12.20 -16.50 -14.76
C VAL A 103 12.75 -17.58 -13.83
N SER A 104 13.28 -17.22 -12.66
CA SER A 104 13.88 -18.19 -11.72
C SER A 104 12.84 -19.14 -11.10
N GLY A 105 11.65 -18.64 -10.74
CA GLY A 105 10.57 -19.43 -10.16
C GLY A 105 9.69 -20.13 -11.21
N PRO A 106 8.53 -19.56 -11.58
CA PRO A 106 7.49 -20.28 -12.30
C PRO A 106 7.90 -20.68 -13.73
N LEU A 107 8.79 -19.92 -14.38
CA LEU A 107 9.31 -20.23 -15.72
C LEU A 107 10.62 -21.02 -15.69
N ARG A 108 11.05 -21.62 -14.57
CA ARG A 108 12.14 -22.62 -14.48
C ARG A 108 13.41 -22.27 -15.28
N GLY A 109 13.88 -21.03 -15.14
CA GLY A 109 15.09 -20.48 -15.79
C GLY A 109 14.92 -20.03 -17.25
N ARG A 110 13.72 -20.11 -17.85
CA ARG A 110 13.54 -20.05 -19.31
C ARG A 110 13.16 -18.65 -19.82
N TRP A 111 14.18 -17.87 -20.16
CA TRP A 111 14.02 -16.57 -20.83
C TRP A 111 13.15 -16.62 -22.10
N ALA A 112 13.18 -17.71 -22.87
CA ALA A 112 12.33 -17.86 -24.05
C ALA A 112 10.82 -17.88 -23.72
N LEU A 113 10.42 -18.45 -22.58
CA LEU A 113 9.01 -18.42 -22.14
C LEU A 113 8.62 -17.06 -21.56
N PHE A 114 9.56 -16.32 -20.98
CA PHE A 114 9.35 -14.91 -20.62
C PHE A 114 9.14 -14.05 -21.86
N GLY A 115 9.92 -14.27 -22.93
CA GLY A 115 9.70 -13.67 -24.25
C GLY A 115 8.31 -13.99 -24.82
N ALA A 116 7.84 -15.24 -24.68
CA ALA A 116 6.48 -15.62 -25.05
C ALA A 116 5.40 -14.90 -24.21
N LEU A 117 5.63 -14.69 -22.90
CA LEU A 117 4.72 -13.92 -22.05
C LEU A 117 4.66 -12.43 -22.45
N VAL A 118 5.80 -11.83 -22.78
CA VAL A 118 5.90 -10.46 -23.33
C VAL A 118 5.15 -10.37 -24.66
N LEU A 119 5.34 -11.34 -25.57
CA LEU A 119 4.60 -11.41 -26.83
C LEU A 119 3.09 -11.49 -26.58
N ALA A 120 2.64 -12.36 -25.66
CA ALA A 120 1.24 -12.51 -25.30
C ALA A 120 0.63 -11.20 -24.73
N ALA A 121 1.41 -10.41 -23.99
CA ALA A 121 0.99 -9.09 -23.53
C ALA A 121 0.79 -8.10 -24.70
N VAL A 122 1.75 -8.04 -25.63
CA VAL A 122 1.70 -7.15 -26.81
C VAL A 122 0.52 -7.50 -27.72
N VAL A 123 0.38 -8.77 -28.11
CA VAL A 123 -0.73 -9.17 -29.00
C VAL A 123 -2.08 -9.19 -28.28
N GLY A 124 -2.09 -9.44 -26.97
CA GLY A 124 -3.27 -9.29 -26.13
C GLY A 124 -3.81 -7.86 -26.15
N ALA A 125 -2.97 -6.87 -25.90
CA ALA A 125 -3.36 -5.46 -25.93
C ALA A 125 -4.04 -5.06 -27.26
N ALA A 126 -3.53 -5.56 -28.39
CA ALA A 126 -4.14 -5.38 -29.70
C ALA A 126 -5.48 -6.12 -29.84
N CYS A 127 -5.55 -7.39 -29.46
CA CYS A 127 -6.74 -8.24 -29.57
C CYS A 127 -7.93 -7.69 -28.76
N TYR A 128 -7.71 -7.34 -27.49
CA TYR A 128 -8.76 -6.79 -26.61
C TYR A 128 -9.20 -5.38 -27.02
N TRP A 129 -8.31 -4.56 -27.60
CA TRP A 129 -8.69 -3.29 -28.22
C TRP A 129 -9.62 -3.50 -29.44
N VAL A 130 -9.25 -4.42 -30.34
CA VAL A 130 -10.04 -4.79 -31.53
C VAL A 130 -11.39 -5.39 -31.14
N ARG A 131 -11.44 -6.31 -30.16
CA ARG A 131 -12.68 -6.85 -29.58
C ARG A 131 -13.57 -5.75 -29.02
N GLY A 132 -12.99 -4.77 -28.34
CA GLY A 132 -13.72 -3.61 -27.81
C GLY A 132 -14.39 -2.79 -28.91
N LEU A 133 -13.69 -2.52 -30.02
CA LEU A 133 -14.26 -1.83 -31.17
C LEU A 133 -15.37 -2.64 -31.85
N LEU A 134 -15.15 -3.94 -32.09
CA LEU A 134 -16.14 -4.84 -32.70
C LEU A 134 -17.40 -4.97 -31.86
N GLY A 135 -17.26 -5.23 -30.55
CA GLY A 135 -18.38 -5.33 -29.62
C GLY A 135 -19.13 -4.00 -29.48
N GLY A 136 -18.40 -2.89 -29.42
CA GLY A 136 -18.98 -1.55 -29.35
C GLY A 136 -19.79 -1.15 -30.59
N ARG A 137 -19.39 -1.63 -31.77
CA ARG A 137 -20.10 -1.50 -33.06
C ARG A 137 -21.17 -2.57 -33.30
N GLN A 138 -21.35 -3.52 -32.38
CA GLN A 138 -22.24 -4.69 -32.54
C GLN A 138 -21.88 -5.62 -33.72
N LEU A 139 -20.61 -5.61 -34.17
CA LEU A 139 -20.08 -6.48 -35.22
C LEU A 139 -19.78 -7.89 -34.66
N PHE A 140 -20.82 -8.56 -34.17
CA PHE A 140 -20.70 -9.83 -33.43
C PHE A 140 -20.11 -10.99 -34.27
N TYR A 141 -20.23 -10.96 -35.60
CA TYR A 141 -19.58 -11.94 -36.47
C TYR A 141 -18.05 -11.78 -36.49
N GLY A 142 -17.55 -10.55 -36.64
CA GLY A 142 -16.12 -10.27 -36.50
C GLY A 142 -15.60 -10.58 -35.09
N TYR A 143 -16.40 -10.28 -34.06
CA TYR A 143 -16.06 -10.65 -32.68
C TYR A 143 -15.94 -12.19 -32.52
N ALA A 144 -16.93 -12.95 -33.00
CA ALA A 144 -16.90 -14.40 -32.99
C ALA A 144 -15.72 -14.98 -33.79
N ALA A 145 -15.37 -14.36 -34.92
CA ALA A 145 -14.18 -14.72 -35.69
C ALA A 145 -12.90 -14.57 -34.85
N THR A 146 -12.73 -13.49 -34.07
CA THR A 146 -11.55 -13.37 -33.18
C THR A 146 -11.45 -14.51 -32.17
N LEU A 147 -12.57 -15.00 -31.63
CA LEU A 147 -12.58 -16.12 -30.68
C LEU A 147 -12.24 -17.44 -31.39
N ALA A 148 -12.86 -17.70 -32.54
CA ALA A 148 -12.58 -18.90 -33.33
C ALA A 148 -11.11 -18.94 -33.78
N THR A 149 -10.56 -17.82 -34.29
CA THR A 149 -9.16 -17.71 -34.69
C THR A 149 -8.22 -17.87 -33.49
N GLU A 150 -8.49 -17.28 -32.32
CA GLU A 150 -7.66 -17.51 -31.12
C GLU A 150 -7.63 -18.99 -30.73
N GLY A 151 -8.79 -19.66 -30.77
CA GLY A 151 -8.90 -21.08 -30.45
C GLY A 151 -8.12 -21.97 -31.41
N LEU A 152 -8.30 -21.79 -32.72
CA LEU A 152 -7.61 -22.54 -33.77
C LEU A 152 -6.11 -22.23 -33.81
N ALA A 153 -5.72 -20.95 -33.69
CA ALA A 153 -4.33 -20.52 -33.72
C ALA A 153 -3.52 -20.97 -32.49
N ARG A 154 -4.17 -21.27 -31.35
CA ARG A 154 -3.52 -21.98 -30.25
C ARG A 154 -3.40 -23.48 -30.55
N LEU A 155 -4.48 -24.10 -31.05
CA LEU A 155 -4.56 -25.57 -31.20
C LEU A 155 -3.70 -26.10 -32.35
N VAL A 156 -3.89 -25.58 -33.57
CA VAL A 156 -3.28 -26.14 -34.79
C VAL A 156 -1.75 -26.09 -34.75
N PRO A 157 -1.08 -24.97 -34.40
CA PRO A 157 0.38 -24.95 -34.37
C PRO A 157 0.96 -25.81 -33.24
N CYS A 158 0.29 -25.93 -32.08
CA CYS A 158 0.76 -26.80 -31.00
C CYS A 158 0.65 -28.29 -31.39
N VAL A 159 -0.43 -28.70 -32.05
CA VAL A 159 -0.58 -30.06 -32.58
C VAL A 159 0.41 -30.31 -33.73
N ALA A 160 0.65 -29.32 -34.60
CA ALA A 160 1.64 -29.43 -35.67
C ALA A 160 3.07 -29.61 -35.12
N VAL A 161 3.47 -28.84 -34.10
CA VAL A 161 4.77 -29.02 -33.41
C VAL A 161 4.86 -30.40 -32.76
N PHE A 162 3.79 -30.88 -32.11
CA PHE A 162 3.73 -32.22 -31.53
C PHE A 162 3.96 -33.32 -32.57
N VAL A 163 3.22 -33.30 -33.68
CA VAL A 163 3.32 -34.30 -34.75
C VAL A 163 4.67 -34.23 -35.45
N ALA A 164 5.13 -33.03 -35.84
CA ALA A 164 6.38 -32.84 -36.58
C ALA A 164 7.64 -33.20 -35.78
N THR A 165 7.56 -33.21 -34.45
CA THR A 165 8.69 -33.56 -33.56
C THR A 165 8.56 -34.96 -32.93
N GLY A 166 7.57 -35.76 -33.34
CA GLY A 166 7.31 -37.08 -32.76
C GLY A 166 7.03 -37.05 -31.25
N GLY A 167 6.49 -35.93 -30.73
CA GLY A 167 6.32 -35.71 -29.30
C GLY A 167 7.59 -35.23 -28.57
N GLY A 168 8.59 -34.68 -29.26
CA GLY A 168 9.85 -34.18 -28.66
C GLY A 168 10.03 -32.65 -28.72
N GLY A 169 8.95 -31.88 -28.83
CA GLY A 169 9.01 -30.45 -29.15
C GLY A 169 9.64 -29.57 -28.07
N ALA A 170 10.53 -28.66 -28.48
CA ALA A 170 11.15 -27.70 -27.57
C ALA A 170 10.12 -26.74 -26.95
N ALA A 171 10.18 -26.53 -25.63
CA ALA A 171 9.17 -25.77 -24.89
C ALA A 171 8.91 -24.35 -25.43
N TRP A 172 9.94 -23.67 -25.95
CA TRP A 172 9.77 -22.33 -26.52
C TRP A 172 8.83 -22.29 -27.72
N ALA A 173 8.80 -23.35 -28.55
CA ALA A 173 7.95 -23.42 -29.73
C ALA A 173 6.46 -23.48 -29.34
N TYR A 174 6.12 -24.31 -28.35
CA TYR A 174 4.78 -24.34 -27.75
C TYR A 174 4.41 -23.00 -27.10
N GLY A 175 5.34 -22.38 -26.38
CA GLY A 175 5.12 -21.07 -25.75
C GLY A 175 4.84 -19.95 -26.75
N VAL A 176 5.61 -19.86 -27.83
CA VAL A 176 5.43 -18.86 -28.90
C VAL A 176 4.14 -19.12 -29.68
N ALA A 177 3.84 -20.37 -30.05
CA ALA A 177 2.58 -20.74 -30.70
C ALA A 177 1.36 -20.32 -29.86
N PHE A 178 1.40 -20.62 -28.56
CA PHE A 178 0.37 -20.23 -27.61
C PHE A 178 0.20 -18.70 -27.48
N ALA A 179 1.31 -17.95 -27.45
CA ALA A 179 1.31 -16.50 -27.31
C ALA A 179 0.81 -15.80 -28.59
N ALA A 180 1.28 -16.23 -29.77
CA ALA A 180 0.97 -15.62 -31.06
C ALA A 180 -0.50 -15.74 -31.48
N ALA A 181 -1.25 -16.70 -30.92
CA ALA A 181 -2.66 -16.95 -31.24
C ALA A 181 -3.57 -15.71 -31.12
N GLN A 182 -3.34 -14.85 -30.12
CA GLN A 182 -4.07 -13.60 -29.96
C GLN A 182 -3.72 -12.55 -31.03
N GLY A 183 -2.54 -12.62 -31.65
CA GLY A 183 -2.14 -11.74 -32.76
C GLY A 183 -2.88 -12.07 -34.04
N LEU A 184 -3.01 -13.37 -34.35
CA LEU A 184 -3.83 -13.83 -35.47
C LEU A 184 -5.32 -13.51 -35.25
N ALA A 185 -5.81 -13.64 -34.01
CA ALA A 185 -7.16 -13.21 -33.63
C ALA A 185 -7.38 -11.69 -33.79
N ALA A 186 -6.40 -10.86 -33.44
CA ALA A 186 -6.45 -9.42 -33.66
C ALA A 186 -6.49 -9.07 -35.16
N GLY A 187 -5.69 -9.76 -35.99
CA GLY A 187 -5.71 -9.62 -37.45
C GLY A 187 -7.05 -10.00 -38.07
N ALA A 188 -7.62 -11.14 -37.67
CA ALA A 188 -8.96 -11.56 -38.08
C ALA A 188 -10.05 -10.53 -37.68
N GLY A 189 -9.95 -9.95 -36.49
CA GLY A 189 -10.86 -8.89 -36.06
C GLY A 189 -10.66 -7.57 -36.81
N TRP A 190 -9.41 -7.23 -37.17
CA TRP A 190 -9.08 -6.04 -37.94
C TRP A 190 -9.65 -6.10 -39.37
N TRP A 191 -9.66 -7.29 -39.99
CA TRP A 191 -10.32 -7.49 -41.29
C TRP A 191 -11.79 -7.06 -41.28
N TRP A 192 -12.53 -7.35 -40.21
CA TRP A 192 -13.93 -6.92 -40.03
C TRP A 192 -14.10 -5.44 -39.64
N LEU A 193 -13.02 -4.73 -39.30
CA LEU A 193 -13.04 -3.29 -39.02
C LEU A 193 -12.64 -2.44 -40.24
N ARG A 194 -12.03 -3.04 -41.28
CA ARG A 194 -11.49 -2.34 -42.46
C ARG A 194 -12.57 -1.60 -43.26
N GLU A 195 -13.75 -2.20 -43.41
CA GLU A 195 -14.86 -1.74 -44.27
C GLU A 195 -15.76 -0.67 -43.62
N GLY A 196 -15.34 -0.05 -42.52
CA GLY A 196 -16.23 0.85 -41.79
C GLY A 196 -15.54 1.94 -40.98
N PHE A 197 -14.34 2.35 -41.36
CA PHE A 197 -13.77 3.65 -40.95
C PHE A 197 -13.85 4.70 -42.05
N GLU A 198 -14.15 4.30 -43.27
CA GLU A 198 -14.62 5.16 -44.36
C GLU A 198 -16.14 5.01 -44.46
N GLU A 199 -16.88 6.10 -44.36
CA GLU A 199 -18.15 6.24 -45.09
C GLU A 199 -18.30 7.70 -45.56
N PRO A 200 -18.85 7.94 -46.77
CA PRO A 200 -19.12 9.27 -47.29
C PRO A 200 -20.40 9.86 -46.69
N GLY A 201 -20.55 11.19 -46.74
CA GLY A 201 -21.84 11.82 -46.41
C GLY A 201 -22.05 12.25 -44.96
N PHE A 202 -21.02 12.81 -44.31
CA PHE A 202 -21.31 13.91 -43.39
C PHE A 202 -21.45 15.17 -44.24
N GLU A 203 -22.68 15.61 -44.50
CA GLU A 203 -22.92 16.97 -44.98
C GLU A 203 -22.25 17.95 -44.00
N GLU A 204 -21.40 18.83 -44.54
CA GLU A 204 -20.96 20.00 -43.79
C GLU A 204 -22.20 20.84 -43.54
N ARG A 205 -22.67 20.84 -42.29
CA ARG A 205 -23.69 21.78 -41.85
C ARG A 205 -23.04 23.15 -41.73
N GLU A 206 -22.97 23.81 -42.88
CA GLU A 206 -22.48 25.17 -43.09
C GLU A 206 -23.11 26.09 -42.04
N GLY A 207 -22.26 26.77 -41.28
CA GLY A 207 -22.62 27.27 -39.95
C GLY A 207 -21.43 27.90 -39.23
N ASP A 208 -20.76 28.82 -39.93
CA ASP A 208 -19.84 29.78 -39.31
C ASP A 208 -20.56 30.60 -38.20
N GLN A 209 -19.80 31.29 -37.35
CA GLN A 209 -20.23 32.28 -36.33
C GLN A 209 -20.61 31.84 -34.90
N LEU A 210 -20.16 30.69 -34.37
CA LEU A 210 -20.26 30.40 -32.91
C LEU A 210 -18.93 30.03 -32.21
N GLY A 211 -17.97 30.95 -32.28
CA GLY A 211 -17.13 31.39 -31.14
C GLY A 211 -16.08 30.44 -30.56
N ALA A 212 -14.86 30.96 -30.36
CA ALA A 212 -13.73 30.25 -29.73
C ALA A 212 -14.05 29.60 -28.35
N GLY A 213 -15.02 30.16 -27.60
CA GLY A 213 -15.47 29.56 -26.33
C GLY A 213 -16.18 28.21 -26.45
N ALA A 214 -16.72 27.86 -27.63
CA ALA A 214 -17.25 26.53 -27.89
C ALA A 214 -16.13 25.48 -27.98
N GLN A 215 -15.01 25.82 -28.61
CA GLN A 215 -13.83 24.94 -28.69
C GLN A 215 -13.19 24.71 -27.32
N ASP A 216 -13.03 25.76 -26.51
CA ASP A 216 -12.57 25.61 -25.11
C ASP A 216 -13.52 24.73 -24.27
N THR A 217 -14.83 24.81 -24.53
CA THR A 217 -15.82 23.99 -23.84
C THR A 217 -15.76 22.52 -24.31
N GLU A 218 -15.67 22.26 -25.61
CA GLU A 218 -15.52 20.89 -26.15
C GLU A 218 -14.20 20.24 -25.72
N VAL A 219 -13.09 20.98 -25.69
CA VAL A 219 -11.79 20.48 -25.19
C VAL A 219 -11.89 20.19 -23.69
N SER A 220 -12.50 21.06 -22.89
CA SER A 220 -12.69 20.86 -21.45
C SER A 220 -13.61 19.67 -21.14
N GLU A 221 -14.71 19.51 -21.89
CA GLU A 221 -15.59 18.33 -21.80
C GLU A 221 -14.89 17.04 -22.25
N PHE A 222 -14.09 17.10 -23.32
CA PHE A 222 -13.30 15.96 -23.79
C PHE A 222 -12.25 15.54 -22.75
N GLU A 223 -11.51 16.48 -22.17
CA GLU A 223 -10.55 16.19 -21.11
C GLU A 223 -11.22 15.69 -19.82
N ALA A 224 -12.38 16.24 -19.44
CA ALA A 224 -13.13 15.77 -18.28
C ALA A 224 -13.69 14.35 -18.52
N GLY A 225 -14.17 14.09 -19.74
CA GLY A 225 -14.57 12.77 -20.22
C GLY A 225 -13.43 11.77 -20.22
N GLU A 226 -12.23 12.17 -20.69
CA GLU A 226 -11.03 11.35 -20.69
C GLU A 226 -10.55 11.05 -19.26
N ARG A 227 -10.52 12.05 -18.38
CA ARG A 227 -10.20 11.87 -16.94
C ARG A 227 -11.18 10.91 -16.26
N SER A 228 -12.47 10.98 -16.62
CA SER A 228 -13.49 10.04 -16.13
C SER A 228 -13.37 8.64 -16.75
N ALA A 229 -12.95 8.53 -18.01
CA ALA A 229 -12.74 7.26 -18.70
C ALA A 229 -11.50 6.52 -18.13
N ALA A 230 -10.39 7.23 -17.95
CA ALA A 230 -9.18 6.70 -17.32
C ALA A 230 -9.43 6.21 -15.88
N GLY A 231 -10.21 6.96 -15.09
CA GLY A 231 -10.62 6.54 -13.74
C GLY A 231 -11.54 5.30 -13.76
N GLY A 232 -12.44 5.19 -14.73
CA GLY A 232 -13.28 4.00 -14.94
C GLY A 232 -12.45 2.78 -15.35
N LEU A 233 -11.58 2.95 -16.34
CA LEU A 233 -10.67 1.93 -16.85
C LEU A 233 -9.77 1.37 -15.74
N ALA A 234 -9.16 2.23 -14.92
CA ALA A 234 -8.33 1.79 -13.79
C ALA A 234 -9.09 0.88 -12.81
N LEU A 235 -10.38 1.15 -12.57
CA LEU A 235 -11.22 0.32 -11.70
C LEU A 235 -11.61 -1.01 -12.35
N LEU A 236 -11.90 -1.02 -13.66
CA LEU A 236 -12.17 -2.25 -14.41
C LEU A 236 -10.93 -3.15 -14.42
N VAL A 237 -9.76 -2.60 -14.79
CA VAL A 237 -8.46 -3.28 -14.78
C VAL A 237 -8.12 -3.83 -13.39
N THR A 238 -8.35 -3.05 -12.33
CA THR A 238 -8.13 -3.51 -10.94
C THR A 238 -9.05 -4.69 -10.60
N ALA A 239 -10.33 -4.63 -10.98
CA ALA A 239 -11.30 -5.69 -10.69
C ALA A 239 -10.98 -6.98 -11.48
N SER A 240 -10.64 -6.89 -12.76
CA SER A 240 -10.24 -8.04 -13.57
C SER A 240 -8.91 -8.64 -13.10
N LEU A 241 -7.91 -7.82 -12.75
CA LEU A 241 -6.66 -8.29 -12.16
C LEU A 241 -6.89 -9.06 -10.85
N LEU A 242 -7.67 -8.51 -9.92
CA LEU A 242 -7.96 -9.19 -8.64
C LEU A 242 -8.72 -10.51 -8.86
N THR A 243 -9.61 -10.55 -9.86
CA THR A 243 -10.35 -11.77 -10.23
C THR A 243 -9.40 -12.84 -10.78
N GLN A 244 -8.50 -12.47 -11.71
CA GLN A 244 -7.51 -13.37 -12.27
C GLN A 244 -6.41 -13.77 -11.27
N LEU A 245 -6.11 -12.92 -10.27
CA LEU A 245 -5.17 -13.24 -9.21
C LEU A 245 -5.72 -14.31 -8.28
N VAL A 246 -6.97 -14.17 -7.79
CA VAL A 246 -7.66 -15.23 -7.03
C VAL A 246 -7.75 -16.52 -7.84
N ALA A 247 -8.02 -16.42 -9.14
CA ALA A 247 -8.04 -17.59 -10.00
C ALA A 247 -6.66 -18.24 -10.14
N ASN A 248 -5.60 -17.52 -10.52
CA ASN A 248 -4.40 -18.13 -11.08
C ASN A 248 -3.16 -18.09 -10.17
N LEU A 249 -3.22 -17.41 -9.02
CA LEU A 249 -2.14 -17.41 -8.03
C LEU A 249 -1.82 -18.80 -7.44
N PRO A 250 -2.80 -19.66 -7.07
CA PRO A 250 -2.50 -20.95 -6.43
C PRO A 250 -1.56 -21.88 -7.22
N PRO A 251 -1.77 -22.18 -8.52
CA PRO A 251 -0.87 -23.03 -9.29
C PRO A 251 0.47 -22.37 -9.58
N LEU A 252 0.52 -21.03 -9.66
CA LEU A 252 1.79 -20.30 -9.80
C LEU A 252 2.63 -20.43 -8.52
N ALA A 253 2.05 -20.23 -7.35
CA ALA A 253 2.73 -20.38 -6.07
C ALA A 253 3.12 -21.85 -5.77
N ALA A 254 2.31 -22.83 -6.19
CA ALA A 254 2.73 -24.23 -6.17
C ALA A 254 3.96 -24.45 -7.06
N SER A 255 3.93 -23.94 -8.30
CA SER A 255 5.01 -24.09 -9.27
C SER A 255 6.32 -23.43 -8.83
N THR A 256 6.27 -22.26 -8.18
CA THR A 256 7.47 -21.58 -7.65
C THR A 256 8.08 -22.29 -6.45
N ARG A 257 7.25 -22.89 -5.57
CA ARG A 257 7.70 -23.52 -4.33
C ARG A 257 8.14 -24.98 -4.50
N LEU A 258 7.60 -25.70 -5.49
CA LEU A 258 7.95 -27.10 -5.80
C LEU A 258 9.22 -27.21 -6.68
N THR A 259 10.33 -26.65 -6.22
CA THR A 259 11.61 -26.61 -6.98
C THR A 259 12.29 -27.97 -7.11
N SER A 260 12.01 -28.91 -6.20
CA SER A 260 12.59 -30.26 -6.17
C SER A 260 11.70 -31.34 -6.80
N SER A 261 10.52 -30.99 -7.30
CA SER A 261 9.49 -31.97 -7.72
C SER A 261 8.65 -31.49 -8.90
N ASP A 262 9.31 -31.24 -10.04
CA ASP A 262 8.72 -30.66 -11.26
C ASP A 262 7.51 -31.46 -11.79
N ALA A 263 7.51 -32.78 -11.64
CA ALA A 263 6.38 -33.63 -12.03
C ALA A 263 5.11 -33.33 -11.21
N VAL A 264 5.26 -33.03 -9.91
CA VAL A 264 4.15 -32.62 -9.03
C VAL A 264 3.69 -31.20 -9.39
N ALA A 265 4.61 -30.29 -9.70
CA ALA A 265 4.28 -28.94 -10.14
C ALA A 265 3.45 -28.92 -11.45
N ALA A 266 3.90 -29.69 -12.45
CA ALA A 266 3.17 -29.86 -13.71
C ALA A 266 1.80 -30.50 -13.50
N ALA A 267 1.74 -31.61 -12.75
CA ALA A 267 0.50 -32.32 -12.46
C ALA A 267 -0.49 -31.43 -11.68
N PHE A 268 -0.03 -30.65 -10.70
CA PHE A 268 -0.86 -29.71 -9.96
C PHE A 268 -1.45 -28.63 -10.87
N GLY A 269 -0.63 -28.04 -11.74
CA GLY A 269 -1.09 -27.04 -12.71
C GLY A 269 -2.15 -27.60 -13.66
N GLN A 270 -1.92 -28.80 -14.22
CA GLN A 270 -2.89 -29.48 -15.10
C GLN A 270 -4.16 -29.89 -14.34
N ALA A 271 -4.05 -30.44 -13.13
CA ALA A 271 -5.18 -30.75 -12.25
C ALA A 271 -6.04 -29.53 -11.93
N PHE A 272 -5.39 -28.40 -11.66
CA PHE A 272 -6.06 -27.14 -11.36
C PHE A 272 -6.82 -26.57 -12.57
N VAL A 273 -6.43 -26.91 -13.81
CA VAL A 273 -7.24 -26.66 -15.02
C VAL A 273 -8.34 -27.71 -15.19
N LEU A 274 -8.05 -29.00 -14.97
CA LEU A 274 -9.03 -30.09 -15.06
C LEU A 274 -10.26 -29.85 -14.17
N VAL A 275 -10.07 -29.47 -12.90
CA VAL A 275 -11.19 -29.19 -11.96
C VAL A 275 -12.01 -27.94 -12.34
N ARG A 276 -11.63 -27.18 -13.37
CA ARG A 276 -12.36 -26.01 -13.87
C ARG A 276 -13.31 -26.29 -15.02
N ILE A 277 -13.38 -27.53 -15.52
CA ILE A 277 -14.36 -27.90 -16.56
C ILE A 277 -15.80 -27.49 -16.19
N PRO A 278 -16.29 -27.67 -14.94
CA PRO A 278 -17.63 -27.19 -14.56
C PRO A 278 -17.82 -25.67 -14.66
N LEU A 279 -16.76 -24.87 -14.53
CA LEU A 279 -16.82 -23.41 -14.64
C LEU A 279 -17.20 -22.96 -16.05
N LEU A 280 -16.83 -23.72 -17.09
CA LEU A 280 -17.21 -23.45 -18.48
C LEU A 280 -18.75 -23.45 -18.66
N LEU A 281 -19.45 -24.27 -17.88
CA LEU A 281 -20.92 -24.36 -17.84
C LEU A 281 -21.58 -23.20 -17.08
N THR A 282 -20.82 -22.25 -16.54
CA THR A 282 -21.38 -21.07 -15.84
C THR A 282 -21.74 -19.93 -16.78
N SER A 283 -20.99 -19.75 -17.89
CA SER A 283 -21.31 -18.78 -18.95
C SER A 283 -22.74 -18.92 -19.54
N PRO A 284 -23.25 -20.13 -19.90
CA PRO A 284 -24.63 -20.27 -20.36
C PRO A 284 -25.64 -19.91 -19.27
N ILE A 285 -25.39 -20.31 -18.02
CA ILE A 285 -26.28 -20.03 -16.89
C ILE A 285 -26.38 -18.51 -16.65
N GLN A 286 -25.25 -17.79 -16.64
CA GLN A 286 -25.23 -16.33 -16.55
C GLN A 286 -26.01 -15.67 -17.69
N ALA A 287 -25.86 -16.19 -18.91
CA ALA A 287 -26.52 -15.65 -20.11
C ALA A 287 -28.05 -15.69 -20.02
N MET A 288 -28.59 -16.79 -19.52
CA MET A 288 -30.03 -16.98 -19.36
C MET A 288 -30.59 -16.26 -18.13
N LEU A 289 -29.79 -16.19 -17.05
CA LEU A 289 -30.21 -15.65 -15.77
C LEU A 289 -30.21 -14.11 -15.71
N LEU A 290 -29.23 -13.45 -16.35
CA LEU A 290 -29.02 -12.00 -16.20
C LEU A 290 -30.23 -11.14 -16.60
N PRO A 291 -30.92 -11.35 -17.74
CA PRO A 291 -32.07 -10.53 -18.13
C PRO A 291 -33.22 -10.59 -17.13
N ASP A 292 -33.34 -11.70 -16.40
CA ASP A 292 -34.37 -11.92 -15.40
C ASP A 292 -33.98 -11.35 -14.02
N LEU A 293 -32.68 -11.34 -13.69
CA LEU A 293 -32.17 -10.62 -12.51
C LEU A 293 -32.33 -9.11 -12.68
N THR A 294 -31.93 -8.55 -13.82
CA THR A 294 -32.04 -7.11 -14.09
C THR A 294 -33.50 -6.66 -14.15
N ARG A 295 -34.39 -7.44 -14.77
CA ARG A 295 -35.84 -7.15 -14.79
C ARG A 295 -36.46 -7.17 -13.39
N SER A 296 -36.06 -8.10 -12.52
CA SER A 296 -36.59 -8.15 -11.13
C SER A 296 -36.03 -7.00 -10.30
N ALA A 297 -34.74 -6.68 -10.42
CA ALA A 297 -34.11 -5.56 -9.74
C ALA A 297 -34.72 -4.21 -10.16
N ALA A 298 -34.94 -3.99 -11.46
CA ALA A 298 -35.55 -2.76 -11.99
C ALA A 298 -37.01 -2.58 -11.57
N ARG A 299 -37.75 -3.68 -11.34
CA ARG A 299 -39.14 -3.66 -10.84
C ARG A 299 -39.25 -3.61 -9.32
N GLY A 300 -38.13 -3.65 -8.58
CA GLY A 300 -38.14 -3.73 -7.11
C GLY A 300 -38.61 -5.07 -6.54
N ASP A 301 -38.80 -6.11 -7.37
CA ASP A 301 -39.28 -7.42 -6.94
C ASP A 301 -38.13 -8.24 -6.31
N LEU A 302 -37.83 -7.92 -5.06
CA LEU A 302 -36.79 -8.56 -4.27
C LEU A 302 -37.15 -10.00 -3.86
N ALA A 303 -38.43 -10.38 -3.93
CA ALA A 303 -38.87 -11.75 -3.64
C ALA A 303 -38.53 -12.68 -4.80
N ALA A 304 -38.93 -12.33 -6.04
CA ALA A 304 -38.55 -13.08 -7.23
C ALA A 304 -37.03 -13.06 -7.46
N LEU A 305 -36.37 -11.93 -7.21
CA LEU A 305 -34.90 -11.85 -7.27
C LEU A 305 -34.24 -12.84 -6.30
N ARG A 306 -34.68 -12.88 -5.03
CA ARG A 306 -34.15 -13.82 -4.03
C ARG A 306 -34.41 -15.29 -4.41
N ALA A 307 -35.59 -15.59 -4.96
CA ALA A 307 -35.93 -16.94 -5.43
C ALA A 307 -35.04 -17.37 -6.61
N ARG A 308 -34.85 -16.51 -7.62
CA ARG A 308 -34.00 -16.76 -8.80
C ARG A 308 -32.53 -16.94 -8.42
N VAL A 309 -32.00 -16.10 -7.53
CA VAL A 309 -30.62 -16.23 -7.03
C VAL A 309 -30.44 -17.52 -6.23
N ARG A 310 -31.40 -17.88 -5.36
CA ARG A 310 -31.39 -19.17 -4.66
C ARG A 310 -31.39 -20.37 -5.63
N LEU A 311 -32.24 -20.34 -6.64
CA LEU A 311 -32.31 -21.41 -7.65
C LEU A 311 -31.00 -21.53 -8.43
N ALA A 312 -30.43 -20.40 -8.88
CA ALA A 312 -29.16 -20.39 -9.60
C ALA A 312 -27.98 -20.87 -8.73
N LEU A 313 -27.91 -20.46 -7.46
CA LEU A 313 -26.90 -20.95 -6.51
C LEU A 313 -27.08 -22.44 -6.20
N ALA A 314 -28.31 -22.93 -6.07
CA ALA A 314 -28.59 -24.35 -5.87
C ALA A 314 -28.22 -25.19 -7.11
N ALA A 315 -28.53 -24.71 -8.32
CA ALA A 315 -28.15 -25.36 -9.58
C ALA A 315 -26.62 -25.41 -9.74
N VAL A 316 -25.93 -24.30 -9.48
CA VAL A 316 -24.46 -24.23 -9.49
C VAL A 316 -23.83 -25.11 -8.40
N ALA A 317 -24.40 -25.16 -7.20
CA ALA A 317 -23.92 -26.04 -6.13
C ALA A 317 -24.10 -27.52 -6.50
N GLY A 318 -25.26 -27.92 -7.04
CA GLY A 318 -25.51 -29.28 -7.49
C GLY A 318 -24.57 -29.70 -8.63
N LEU A 319 -24.47 -28.88 -9.67
CA LEU A 319 -23.53 -29.10 -10.79
C LEU A 319 -22.08 -29.13 -10.32
N GLY A 320 -21.71 -28.25 -9.39
CA GLY A 320 -20.39 -28.17 -8.80
C GLY A 320 -20.03 -29.39 -7.94
N VAL A 321 -20.95 -29.90 -7.12
CA VAL A 321 -20.78 -31.12 -6.31
C VAL A 321 -20.66 -32.35 -7.20
N VAL A 322 -21.55 -32.53 -8.19
CA VAL A 322 -21.49 -33.64 -9.14
C VAL A 322 -20.19 -33.59 -9.96
N GLY A 323 -19.85 -32.42 -10.51
CA GLY A 323 -18.60 -32.23 -11.26
C GLY A 323 -17.36 -32.48 -10.40
N THR A 324 -17.36 -32.04 -9.14
CA THR A 324 -16.27 -32.30 -8.18
C THR A 324 -16.15 -33.79 -7.86
N ALA A 325 -17.26 -34.49 -7.63
CA ALA A 325 -17.24 -35.94 -7.36
C ALA A 325 -16.71 -36.72 -8.57
N VAL A 326 -17.21 -36.43 -9.79
CA VAL A 326 -16.75 -37.06 -11.03
C VAL A 326 -15.26 -36.80 -11.27
N LEU A 327 -14.80 -35.55 -11.11
CA LEU A 327 -13.40 -35.19 -11.33
C LEU A 327 -12.47 -35.60 -10.19
N ALA A 328 -12.96 -35.79 -8.96
CA ALA A 328 -12.18 -36.38 -7.89
C ALA A 328 -11.92 -37.87 -8.14
N LEU A 329 -12.92 -38.61 -8.63
CA LEU A 329 -12.84 -40.05 -8.91
C LEU A 329 -12.10 -40.37 -10.22
N ALA A 330 -12.50 -39.74 -11.33
CA ALA A 330 -11.90 -39.99 -12.64
C ALA A 330 -10.62 -39.17 -12.88
N GLY A 331 -10.39 -38.10 -12.13
CA GLY A 331 -9.31 -37.15 -12.39
C GLY A 331 -7.90 -37.72 -12.41
N PRO A 332 -7.49 -38.64 -11.50
CA PRO A 332 -6.16 -39.25 -11.58
C PRO A 332 -5.95 -40.11 -12.83
N TRP A 333 -7.03 -40.70 -13.37
CA TRP A 333 -7.00 -41.38 -14.67
C TRP A 333 -6.90 -40.37 -15.83
N VAL A 334 -7.70 -39.30 -15.82
CA VAL A 334 -7.63 -38.23 -16.85
C VAL A 334 -6.25 -37.57 -16.85
N LEU A 335 -5.65 -37.31 -15.69
CA LEU A 335 -4.34 -36.67 -15.58
C LEU A 335 -3.24 -37.53 -16.22
N ARG A 336 -3.20 -38.84 -15.90
CA ARG A 336 -2.22 -39.75 -16.52
C ARG A 336 -2.45 -39.96 -18.01
N VAL A 337 -3.69 -40.21 -18.43
CA VAL A 337 -3.99 -40.60 -19.83
C VAL A 337 -4.08 -39.39 -20.74
N PHE A 338 -4.91 -38.39 -20.41
CA PHE A 338 -5.12 -37.22 -21.25
C PHE A 338 -4.01 -36.18 -21.10
N PHE A 339 -3.57 -35.87 -19.87
CA PHE A 339 -2.54 -34.85 -19.64
C PHE A 339 -1.09 -35.38 -19.60
N GLY A 340 -0.86 -36.70 -19.58
CA GLY A 340 0.48 -37.27 -19.54
C GLY A 340 1.24 -37.04 -18.22
N THR A 341 0.54 -36.83 -17.10
CA THR A 341 1.19 -36.51 -15.82
C THR A 341 2.10 -37.64 -15.33
N LYS A 342 3.36 -37.30 -15.01
CA LYS A 342 4.36 -38.24 -14.48
C LYS A 342 4.37 -38.33 -12.94
N ALA A 343 3.38 -37.73 -12.28
CA ALA A 343 3.16 -37.81 -10.83
C ALA A 343 1.66 -38.03 -10.55
N ASP A 344 1.35 -38.95 -9.64
CA ASP A 344 -0.02 -39.20 -9.19
C ASP A 344 -0.46 -38.16 -8.14
N LEU A 345 -1.70 -37.70 -8.25
CA LEU A 345 -2.35 -36.80 -7.29
C LEU A 345 -3.52 -37.49 -6.60
N SER A 346 -3.75 -37.18 -5.32
CA SER A 346 -4.80 -37.83 -4.55
C SER A 346 -6.21 -37.36 -4.95
N HIS A 347 -7.17 -38.29 -4.95
CA HIS A 347 -8.59 -38.01 -5.14
C HIS A 347 -9.10 -36.91 -4.18
N ALA A 348 -8.59 -36.91 -2.94
CA ALA A 348 -8.91 -35.89 -1.92
C ALA A 348 -8.44 -34.48 -2.31
N LEU A 349 -7.23 -34.33 -2.87
CA LEU A 349 -6.73 -33.05 -3.37
C LEU A 349 -7.62 -32.52 -4.51
N LEU A 350 -7.98 -33.38 -5.46
CA LEU A 350 -8.87 -33.02 -6.56
C LEU A 350 -10.26 -32.60 -6.08
N ALA A 351 -10.81 -33.28 -5.05
CA ALA A 351 -12.05 -32.88 -4.41
C ALA A 351 -11.95 -31.47 -3.77
N VAL A 352 -10.87 -31.20 -3.04
CA VAL A 352 -10.61 -29.87 -2.43
C VAL A 352 -10.51 -28.79 -3.51
N LEU A 353 -9.73 -29.01 -4.59
CA LEU A 353 -9.63 -28.06 -5.68
C LEU A 353 -10.98 -27.84 -6.41
N GLY A 354 -11.78 -28.90 -6.57
CA GLY A 354 -13.13 -28.81 -7.13
C GLY A 354 -14.09 -27.96 -6.28
N VAL A 355 -14.03 -28.06 -4.94
CA VAL A 355 -14.76 -27.17 -4.02
C VAL A 355 -14.39 -25.68 -4.26
N GLY A 356 -13.11 -25.39 -4.53
CA GLY A 356 -12.66 -24.07 -4.96
C GLY A 356 -13.34 -23.59 -6.25
N THR A 357 -13.49 -24.47 -7.24
CA THR A 357 -14.27 -24.19 -8.47
C THR A 357 -15.74 -23.89 -8.15
N VAL A 358 -16.39 -24.64 -7.25
CA VAL A 358 -17.80 -24.37 -6.87
C VAL A 358 -17.96 -22.95 -6.30
N PHE A 359 -17.03 -22.49 -5.47
CA PHE A 359 -17.03 -21.11 -4.98
C PHE A 359 -16.82 -20.07 -6.10
N LEU A 360 -15.94 -20.33 -7.07
CA LEU A 360 -15.78 -19.46 -8.25
C LEU A 360 -17.08 -19.38 -9.09
N MET A 361 -17.77 -20.51 -9.29
CA MET A 361 -19.07 -20.55 -9.97
C MET A 361 -20.14 -19.77 -9.18
N ALA A 362 -20.17 -19.89 -7.85
CA ALA A 362 -21.10 -19.13 -7.01
C ALA A 362 -20.82 -17.61 -7.05
N ALA A 363 -19.55 -17.20 -7.00
CA ALA A 363 -19.15 -15.79 -7.17
C ALA A 363 -19.58 -15.24 -8.54
N ALA A 364 -19.47 -16.06 -9.59
CA ALA A 364 -19.92 -15.73 -10.94
C ALA A 364 -21.45 -15.51 -11.06
N ILE A 365 -22.28 -16.04 -10.15
CA ILE A 365 -23.73 -15.72 -10.05
C ILE A 365 -23.98 -14.49 -9.16
N LEU A 366 -23.25 -14.37 -8.04
CA LEU A 366 -23.43 -13.25 -7.10
C LEU A 366 -22.99 -11.90 -7.66
N GLN A 367 -21.90 -11.87 -8.44
CA GLN A 367 -21.38 -10.65 -9.06
C GLN A 367 -22.41 -9.92 -9.95
N PRO A 368 -22.99 -10.54 -11.00
CA PRO A 368 -24.02 -9.88 -11.82
C PRO A 368 -25.26 -9.49 -11.01
N THR A 369 -25.62 -10.26 -9.97
CA THR A 369 -26.71 -9.91 -9.06
C THR A 369 -26.43 -8.60 -8.30
N LEU A 370 -25.22 -8.43 -7.77
CA LEU A 370 -24.81 -7.19 -7.10
C LEU A 370 -24.68 -6.01 -8.07
N VAL A 371 -24.28 -6.26 -9.32
CA VAL A 371 -24.27 -5.23 -10.38
C VAL A 371 -25.71 -4.77 -10.68
N ALA A 372 -26.66 -5.69 -10.84
CA ALA A 372 -28.08 -5.38 -11.07
C ALA A 372 -28.74 -4.58 -9.94
N LEU A 373 -28.24 -4.70 -8.70
CA LEU A 373 -28.72 -3.97 -7.51
C LEU A 373 -28.00 -2.63 -7.24
N ASP A 374 -27.21 -2.13 -8.20
CA ASP A 374 -26.30 -0.98 -8.04
C ASP A 374 -25.40 -1.09 -6.78
N ARG A 375 -24.86 -2.30 -6.57
CA ARG A 375 -23.84 -2.63 -5.56
C ARG A 375 -22.53 -3.07 -6.20
N HIS A 376 -22.33 -2.74 -7.48
CA HIS A 376 -21.13 -3.04 -8.28
C HIS A 376 -19.82 -2.64 -7.56
N ARG A 377 -19.82 -1.57 -6.75
CA ARG A 377 -18.65 -1.12 -5.96
C ARG A 377 -18.15 -2.13 -4.91
N LEU A 378 -18.97 -3.09 -4.50
CA LEU A 378 -18.58 -4.12 -3.54
C LEU A 378 -17.83 -5.29 -4.22
N VAL A 379 -17.97 -5.45 -5.54
CA VAL A 379 -17.34 -6.53 -6.30
C VAL A 379 -15.80 -6.48 -6.21
N PRO A 380 -15.11 -5.34 -6.46
CA PRO A 380 -13.66 -5.25 -6.26
C PRO A 380 -13.22 -5.50 -4.81
N THR A 381 -14.04 -5.14 -3.82
CA THR A 381 -13.70 -5.38 -2.41
C THR A 381 -13.76 -6.86 -2.03
N ALA A 382 -14.69 -7.62 -2.61
CA ALA A 382 -14.78 -9.07 -2.43
C ALA A 382 -13.58 -9.78 -3.07
N TRP A 383 -13.25 -9.46 -4.32
CA TRP A 383 -12.07 -10.00 -5.01
C TRP A 383 -10.77 -9.58 -4.33
N GLY A 384 -10.66 -8.36 -3.81
CA GLY A 384 -9.51 -7.89 -3.04
C GLY A 384 -9.31 -8.66 -1.74
N ALA A 385 -10.39 -8.91 -0.97
CA ALA A 385 -10.33 -9.74 0.23
C ALA A 385 -9.93 -11.19 -0.10
N GLY A 386 -10.53 -11.77 -1.14
CA GLY A 386 -10.16 -13.11 -1.63
C GLY A 386 -8.70 -13.19 -2.07
N ALA A 387 -8.18 -12.18 -2.78
CA ALA A 387 -6.81 -12.13 -3.25
C ALA A 387 -5.80 -12.08 -2.09
N VAL A 388 -6.08 -11.29 -1.05
CA VAL A 388 -5.26 -11.25 0.17
C VAL A 388 -5.30 -12.60 0.90
N VAL A 389 -6.46 -13.24 1.04
CA VAL A 389 -6.56 -14.57 1.66
C VAL A 389 -5.81 -15.63 0.85
N SER A 390 -5.93 -15.66 -0.47
CA SER A 390 -5.13 -16.54 -1.32
C SER A 390 -3.63 -16.27 -1.13
N ALA A 391 -3.19 -15.02 -1.25
CA ALA A 391 -1.78 -14.65 -1.14
C ALA A 391 -1.16 -15.02 0.21
N VAL A 392 -1.87 -14.82 1.32
CA VAL A 392 -1.39 -15.23 2.65
C VAL A 392 -1.30 -16.75 2.79
N LEU A 393 -2.27 -17.50 2.26
CA LEU A 393 -2.32 -18.96 2.43
C LEU A 393 -1.32 -19.69 1.54
N VAL A 394 -1.05 -19.22 0.32
CA VAL A 394 -0.07 -19.87 -0.58
C VAL A 394 1.38 -19.70 -0.12
N GLU A 395 1.67 -18.70 0.73
CA GLU A 395 2.99 -18.44 1.31
C GLU A 395 3.18 -19.07 2.71
N LEU A 396 2.20 -19.82 3.23
CA LEU A 396 2.35 -20.50 4.52
C LEU A 396 3.50 -21.53 4.48
N PRO A 397 4.34 -21.63 5.54
CA PRO A 397 5.46 -22.56 5.64
C PRO A 397 5.00 -24.02 5.94
N VAL A 398 3.98 -24.48 5.23
CA VAL A 398 3.50 -25.86 5.17
C VAL A 398 3.79 -26.42 3.77
N ASP A 399 3.44 -27.68 3.53
CA ASP A 399 3.56 -28.32 2.22
C ASP A 399 3.00 -27.45 1.08
N PRO A 400 3.74 -27.21 -0.03
CA PRO A 400 3.32 -26.30 -1.09
C PRO A 400 2.02 -26.68 -1.79
N VAL A 401 1.71 -27.97 -1.92
CA VAL A 401 0.47 -28.45 -2.56
C VAL A 401 -0.73 -28.15 -1.66
N HIS A 402 -0.59 -28.37 -0.36
CA HIS A 402 -1.63 -28.03 0.62
C HIS A 402 -1.81 -26.51 0.79
N ALA A 403 -0.72 -25.74 0.81
CA ALA A 403 -0.77 -24.27 0.84
C ALA A 403 -1.49 -23.70 -0.40
N ALA A 404 -1.15 -24.21 -1.59
CA ALA A 404 -1.81 -23.84 -2.84
C ALA A 404 -3.30 -24.25 -2.85
N ALA A 405 -3.63 -25.47 -2.44
CA ALA A 405 -5.02 -25.92 -2.35
C ALA A 405 -5.84 -25.06 -1.37
N ALA A 406 -5.30 -24.74 -0.20
CA ALA A 406 -5.93 -23.85 0.78
C ALA A 406 -6.17 -22.45 0.19
N GLY A 407 -5.17 -21.86 -0.47
CA GLY A 407 -5.30 -20.57 -1.16
C GLY A 407 -6.33 -20.59 -2.29
N GLY A 408 -6.44 -21.70 -3.02
CA GLY A 408 -7.40 -21.92 -4.10
C GLY A 408 -8.85 -22.18 -3.66
N VAL A 409 -9.08 -22.56 -2.40
CA VAL A 409 -10.43 -22.72 -1.82
C VAL A 409 -10.84 -21.50 -1.00
N CYS A 410 -10.00 -21.08 -0.04
CA CYS A 410 -10.33 -20.04 0.91
C CYS A 410 -10.41 -18.64 0.27
N GLY A 411 -9.65 -18.38 -0.79
CA GLY A 411 -9.77 -17.15 -1.58
C GLY A 411 -11.16 -17.00 -2.20
N PRO A 412 -11.58 -17.90 -3.11
CA PRO A 412 -12.93 -17.94 -3.65
C PRO A 412 -14.04 -17.99 -2.60
N ALA A 413 -13.88 -18.77 -1.52
CA ALA A 413 -14.84 -18.81 -0.42
C ALA A 413 -15.02 -17.43 0.26
N THR A 414 -13.92 -16.68 0.43
CA THR A 414 -13.94 -15.31 0.96
C THR A 414 -14.69 -14.36 0.02
N VAL A 415 -14.47 -14.47 -1.30
CA VAL A 415 -15.21 -13.69 -2.32
C VAL A 415 -16.72 -13.95 -2.19
N VAL A 416 -17.12 -15.21 -2.13
CA VAL A 416 -18.53 -15.63 -1.97
C VAL A 416 -19.11 -15.12 -0.66
N ALA A 417 -18.40 -15.25 0.47
CA ALA A 417 -18.86 -14.78 1.78
C ALA A 417 -19.11 -13.27 1.80
N VAL A 418 -18.19 -12.46 1.24
CA VAL A 418 -18.36 -11.01 1.14
C VAL A 418 -19.53 -10.64 0.22
N MET A 419 -19.63 -11.26 -0.96
CA MET A 419 -20.72 -10.98 -1.90
C MET A 419 -22.10 -11.41 -1.38
N ALA A 420 -22.21 -12.60 -0.77
CA ALA A 420 -23.45 -13.10 -0.18
C ALA A 420 -23.87 -12.28 1.03
N GLY A 421 -22.93 -11.86 1.88
CA GLY A 421 -23.18 -10.95 2.99
C GLY A 421 -23.68 -9.57 2.52
N ALA A 422 -23.05 -9.01 1.50
CA ALA A 422 -23.48 -7.76 0.87
C ALA A 422 -24.90 -7.85 0.29
N LEU A 423 -25.22 -8.96 -0.39
CA LEU A 423 -26.55 -9.22 -0.92
C LEU A 423 -27.58 -9.37 0.20
N ALA A 424 -27.29 -10.16 1.24
CA ALA A 424 -28.17 -10.35 2.38
C ALA A 424 -28.47 -9.04 3.14
N VAL A 425 -27.47 -8.16 3.32
CA VAL A 425 -27.68 -6.83 3.92
C VAL A 425 -28.52 -5.93 3.01
N THR A 426 -28.30 -5.97 1.69
CA THR A 426 -29.08 -5.17 0.73
C THR A 426 -30.55 -5.60 0.74
N LEU A 427 -30.83 -6.91 0.74
CA LEU A 427 -32.18 -7.49 0.76
C LEU A 427 -32.87 -7.45 2.15
N ARG A 428 -32.22 -6.90 3.19
CA ARG A 428 -32.79 -6.69 4.54
C ARG A 428 -33.14 -5.24 4.85
N LYS A 429 -32.66 -4.27 4.06
CA LYS A 429 -32.79 -2.82 4.35
C LYS A 429 -34.01 -2.15 3.72
N VAL A 430 -34.83 -2.90 2.99
CA VAL A 430 -36.08 -2.40 2.39
C VAL A 430 -37.23 -2.81 3.31
N PRO A 431 -37.99 -1.86 3.90
CA PRO A 431 -39.22 -2.17 4.61
C PRO A 431 -40.19 -2.88 3.65
N ALA A 432 -40.90 -3.89 4.14
CA ALA A 432 -42.08 -4.36 3.42
C ALA A 432 -43.15 -3.26 3.54
N GLU A 433 -43.55 -2.65 2.42
CA GLU A 433 -44.77 -1.85 2.42
C GLU A 433 -45.96 -2.77 2.73
N PRO A 434 -46.90 -2.35 3.60
CA PRO A 434 -48.16 -3.05 3.76
C PRO A 434 -48.90 -3.04 2.42
N GLY A 435 -49.36 -4.20 1.96
CA GLY A 435 -50.02 -4.32 0.67
C GLY A 435 -51.29 -3.46 0.60
N GLY A 436 -51.26 -2.41 -0.22
CA GLY A 436 -52.47 -1.68 -0.61
C GLY A 436 -53.38 -2.58 -1.47
N PRO A 437 -54.71 -2.46 -1.34
CA PRO A 437 -55.64 -3.34 -2.05
C PRO A 437 -55.56 -3.13 -3.57
N ALA A 438 -55.63 -4.23 -4.32
CA ALA A 438 -55.58 -4.23 -5.77
C ALA A 438 -56.82 -3.52 -6.37
N ALA A 439 -56.61 -2.34 -6.98
CA ALA A 439 -57.61 -1.71 -7.83
C ALA A 439 -57.59 -2.37 -9.21
N GLY A 440 -58.69 -3.02 -9.60
CA GLY A 440 -58.84 -3.65 -10.90
C GLY A 440 -58.96 -2.61 -12.03
N GLY A 441 -58.21 -2.82 -13.11
CA GLY A 441 -58.26 -2.03 -14.35
C GLY A 441 -58.16 -2.94 -15.56
N ARG A 442 -59.05 -2.76 -16.55
CA ARG A 442 -59.24 -3.69 -17.68
C ARG A 442 -58.19 -3.55 -18.79
N SER A 443 -58.13 -4.60 -19.60
CA SER A 443 -57.42 -4.75 -20.88
C SER A 443 -57.23 -3.47 -21.72
N GLY A 444 -56.02 -3.33 -22.27
CA GLY A 444 -55.69 -2.44 -23.38
C GLY A 444 -54.40 -2.92 -24.07
N ALA A 445 -54.53 -3.52 -25.26
CA ALA A 445 -53.39 -4.01 -26.03
C ALA A 445 -52.85 -2.94 -26.99
N VAL A 446 -51.56 -2.63 -26.90
CA VAL A 446 -50.81 -1.71 -27.80
C VAL A 446 -49.37 -2.30 -27.99
N PRO A 447 -48.77 -2.25 -29.19
CA PRO A 447 -47.66 -3.15 -29.59
C PRO A 447 -46.26 -2.72 -29.08
N PRO A 448 -45.22 -3.58 -29.23
CA PRO A 448 -43.91 -3.32 -28.63
C PRO A 448 -43.12 -2.24 -29.39
N VAL A 449 -42.86 -1.11 -28.73
CA VAL A 449 -41.90 -0.10 -29.20
C VAL A 449 -40.51 -0.40 -28.64
N THR A 450 -39.54 -0.42 -29.55
CA THR A 450 -38.12 -0.64 -29.29
C THR A 450 -37.50 0.46 -28.43
N ALA A 451 -36.81 0.07 -27.36
CA ALA A 451 -35.90 0.95 -26.61
C ALA A 451 -34.63 0.19 -26.22
N LEU A 452 -33.49 0.66 -26.72
CA LEU A 452 -32.16 0.08 -26.54
C LEU A 452 -31.68 0.20 -25.09
N ALA A 453 -31.28 -0.92 -24.46
CA ALA A 453 -30.55 -0.91 -23.19
C ALA A 453 -29.39 -1.95 -23.22
N ALA A 454 -28.31 -1.53 -23.86
CA ALA A 454 -26.93 -2.06 -23.84
C ALA A 454 -26.67 -3.49 -23.34
N ALA A 455 -26.19 -4.33 -24.26
CA ALA A 455 -25.61 -5.65 -23.95
C ALA A 455 -24.40 -5.56 -23.01
N GLY A 456 -24.21 -6.59 -22.17
CA GLY A 456 -23.09 -6.61 -21.21
C GLY A 456 -22.81 -7.93 -20.48
N ALA A 457 -23.48 -9.04 -20.83
CA ALA A 457 -23.07 -10.42 -20.53
C ALA A 457 -24.14 -11.40 -21.04
N ALA A 458 -23.76 -12.32 -21.94
CA ALA A 458 -24.49 -13.55 -22.28
C ALA A 458 -23.81 -14.30 -23.43
N GLY A 459 -23.56 -15.61 -23.29
CA GLY A 459 -23.59 -16.47 -24.48
C GLY A 459 -22.87 -17.81 -24.37
N SER A 460 -23.55 -18.82 -23.84
CA SER A 460 -23.39 -20.21 -24.27
C SER A 460 -24.76 -20.91 -24.28
N ALA A 461 -24.92 -21.91 -25.15
CA ALA A 461 -25.95 -22.97 -25.18
C ALA A 461 -25.85 -23.67 -26.57
N ALA A 462 -25.44 -24.94 -26.65
CA ALA A 462 -26.28 -26.15 -26.65
C ALA A 462 -27.03 -26.34 -27.99
N MET A 463 -26.55 -27.23 -28.89
CA MET A 463 -26.62 -28.71 -28.92
C MET A 463 -27.95 -29.29 -29.41
N GLY A 464 -27.85 -30.09 -30.48
CA GLY A 464 -28.88 -30.94 -31.06
C GLY A 464 -28.28 -31.75 -32.21
N ALA A 465 -28.24 -33.07 -32.05
CA ALA A 465 -27.91 -34.06 -33.09
C ALA A 465 -29.20 -34.90 -33.36
N PRO A 466 -29.29 -35.78 -34.38
CA PRO A 466 -28.22 -36.30 -35.25
C PRO A 466 -28.60 -36.41 -36.76
N SER A 467 -27.85 -37.27 -37.49
CA SER A 467 -28.11 -37.87 -38.82
C SER A 467 -27.64 -37.13 -40.08
N GLY A 468 -27.20 -37.90 -41.10
CA GLY A 468 -26.96 -37.41 -42.47
C GLY A 468 -25.56 -37.66 -43.08
N THR A 469 -25.28 -38.91 -43.45
CA THR A 469 -24.68 -39.36 -44.75
C THR A 469 -23.74 -38.44 -45.57
N SER A 470 -22.59 -39.00 -46.01
CA SER A 470 -21.95 -38.90 -47.35
C SER A 470 -21.57 -37.52 -47.94
N ALA A 471 -20.59 -37.36 -48.82
CA ALA A 471 -19.40 -38.13 -49.27
C ALA A 471 -18.61 -37.19 -50.22
N ASP A 472 -17.38 -37.55 -50.57
CA ASP A 472 -16.66 -37.09 -51.78
C ASP A 472 -16.36 -35.57 -51.95
N ALA A 473 -15.43 -35.13 -52.80
CA ALA A 473 -14.15 -35.69 -53.28
C ALA A 473 -13.38 -34.56 -54.01
N GLY A 474 -12.12 -34.81 -54.39
CA GLY A 474 -11.52 -34.14 -55.55
C GLY A 474 -10.38 -33.14 -55.27
N GLY A 475 -9.26 -33.37 -55.97
CA GLY A 475 -8.05 -32.51 -56.05
C GLY A 475 -8.32 -31.07 -56.50
N GLY A 476 -7.34 -30.16 -56.48
CA GLY A 476 -5.98 -30.27 -57.02
C GLY A 476 -5.83 -29.11 -58.02
N ALA A 477 -5.03 -28.08 -57.74
CA ALA A 477 -3.63 -27.92 -58.19
C ALA A 477 -3.51 -27.53 -59.70
N PRO A 478 -2.44 -26.86 -60.16
CA PRO A 478 -1.58 -25.85 -59.52
C PRO A 478 -1.23 -24.65 -60.48
N ASP A 479 -0.07 -24.00 -60.23
CA ASP A 479 0.81 -23.22 -61.15
C ASP A 479 0.84 -21.67 -61.10
N GLY A 480 2.04 -21.08 -61.33
CA GLY A 480 2.20 -19.63 -61.57
C GLY A 480 3.47 -18.89 -61.07
N SER A 481 4.67 -19.43 -61.30
CA SER A 481 6.02 -18.78 -61.30
C SER A 481 6.24 -17.24 -61.13
N SER A 482 7.19 -16.89 -60.23
CA SER A 482 8.44 -16.03 -60.29
C SER A 482 8.82 -15.25 -61.59
N PRO A 483 9.86 -14.35 -61.68
CA PRO A 483 11.08 -14.21 -60.82
C PRO A 483 11.80 -12.81 -60.68
N GLY A 484 12.95 -12.79 -59.95
CA GLY A 484 14.13 -11.90 -60.15
C GLY A 484 14.14 -10.50 -59.49
N GLY A 485 15.26 -9.86 -59.11
CA GLY A 485 16.71 -10.19 -59.15
C GLY A 485 17.57 -9.04 -58.52
N ALA A 486 18.83 -9.28 -58.12
CA ALA A 486 19.71 -8.36 -57.35
C ALA A 486 20.66 -7.50 -58.29
N PRO A 487 21.81 -6.83 -57.91
CA PRO A 487 22.71 -6.99 -56.73
C PRO A 487 23.47 -5.76 -56.11
N MET A 488 24.11 -6.04 -54.95
CA MET A 488 25.35 -5.54 -54.26
C MET A 488 26.09 -4.20 -54.57
N GLY A 489 26.72 -3.64 -53.51
CA GLY A 489 27.87 -2.71 -53.55
C GLY A 489 28.39 -2.23 -52.17
N ALA A 490 29.67 -1.85 -52.03
CA ALA A 490 30.36 -1.50 -50.76
C ALA A 490 31.44 -0.38 -50.98
N SER A 491 32.29 0.09 -50.04
CA SER A 491 32.71 -0.31 -48.67
C SER A 491 33.45 0.83 -47.91
N SER A 492 33.50 0.77 -46.57
CA SER A 492 34.54 1.33 -45.65
C SER A 492 34.98 2.83 -45.69
N GLY A 493 35.16 3.46 -44.52
CA GLY A 493 35.93 4.71 -44.37
C GLY A 493 35.82 5.38 -42.99
N THR A 494 36.94 5.84 -42.41
CA THR A 494 37.05 6.39 -41.04
C THR A 494 37.77 7.76 -40.98
N SER A 495 37.56 8.48 -39.86
CA SER A 495 38.51 9.43 -39.20
C SER A 495 38.42 10.97 -39.43
N ALA A 496 38.30 11.66 -38.27
CA ALA A 496 39.10 12.81 -37.77
C ALA A 496 38.93 14.29 -38.24
N GLU A 497 38.61 15.12 -37.24
CA GLU A 497 39.14 16.46 -36.83
C GLU A 497 39.51 17.60 -37.82
N ALA A 498 38.89 18.77 -37.59
CA ALA A 498 39.48 20.09 -37.23
C ALA A 498 38.34 21.15 -37.20
N GLY A 499 38.07 21.93 -36.14
CA GLY A 499 38.84 23.09 -35.63
C GLY A 499 38.22 24.42 -36.14
N GLY A 500 38.00 25.51 -35.39
CA GLY A 500 38.12 25.81 -33.96
C GLY A 500 37.96 27.33 -33.68
N ARG A 501 37.90 27.75 -32.40
CA ARG A 501 37.93 29.16 -31.87
C ARG A 501 36.70 30.05 -32.20
N ALA A 502 36.30 31.08 -31.44
CA ALA A 502 36.47 31.54 -30.03
C ALA A 502 35.33 32.59 -29.78
N SER A 503 35.13 33.28 -28.64
CA SER A 503 35.87 33.47 -27.37
C SER A 503 34.89 33.80 -26.20
N MET A 504 35.40 34.30 -25.07
CA MET A 504 34.63 34.79 -23.90
C MET A 504 34.60 36.33 -23.79
N ALA A 505 33.60 36.89 -23.08
CA ALA A 505 33.79 37.90 -22.02
C ALA A 505 32.47 38.31 -21.29
N GLY A 506 32.47 38.27 -19.95
CA GLY A 506 31.78 39.27 -19.10
C GLY A 506 32.81 40.30 -18.58
N PRO A 507 32.59 41.12 -17.52
CA PRO A 507 31.54 41.04 -16.48
C PRO A 507 30.97 42.42 -15.97
N SER A 508 30.17 42.42 -14.87
CA SER A 508 29.88 43.55 -13.92
C SER A 508 29.15 44.83 -14.43
N GLY A 509 28.45 45.67 -13.63
CA GLY A 509 27.98 45.59 -12.23
C GLY A 509 27.35 46.91 -11.69
N THR A 510 26.36 46.81 -10.78
CA THR A 510 25.95 47.74 -9.66
C THR A 510 25.41 49.20 -9.84
N SER A 511 24.40 49.55 -8.99
CA SER A 511 23.92 50.90 -8.50
C SER A 511 23.32 51.93 -9.51
N ALA A 512 22.13 52.56 -9.35
CA ALA A 512 21.51 53.44 -8.32
C ALA A 512 21.68 54.97 -8.65
N ASP A 513 20.76 55.93 -8.39
CA ASP A 513 19.40 55.89 -7.77
C ASP A 513 18.50 57.14 -8.08
N ALA A 514 17.19 57.02 -7.79
CA ALA A 514 16.24 58.02 -7.22
C ALA A 514 15.69 59.27 -7.98
N VAL A 515 14.57 59.81 -7.41
CA VAL A 515 13.79 61.06 -7.69
C VAL A 515 12.85 61.04 -8.94
N GLY A 516 11.59 61.50 -8.94
CA GLY A 516 10.65 61.96 -7.88
C GLY A 516 9.43 62.75 -8.45
N ALA A 517 8.26 62.76 -7.75
CA ALA A 517 7.07 63.65 -7.94
C ALA A 517 6.29 63.58 -9.30
N ALA A 518 5.01 63.99 -9.47
CA ALA A 518 3.82 64.21 -8.60
C ALA A 518 2.51 64.39 -9.45
N MET A 519 1.35 64.56 -8.78
CA MET A 519 0.06 65.17 -9.25
C MET A 519 -0.84 64.42 -10.27
N THR A 520 -2.05 63.95 -9.88
CA THR A 520 -3.43 64.57 -9.93
C THR A 520 -4.02 64.72 -11.36
N VAL A 521 -5.27 64.31 -11.68
CA VAL A 521 -6.55 65.05 -11.45
C VAL A 521 -7.78 64.21 -11.92
N THR A 522 -8.98 64.47 -11.34
CA THR A 522 -10.43 64.18 -11.65
C THR A 522 -10.90 63.50 -12.97
N ALA A 523 -12.16 63.09 -13.24
CA ALA A 523 -13.42 62.68 -12.55
C ALA A 523 -14.56 62.64 -13.63
N SER A 524 -15.86 62.59 -13.21
CA SER A 524 -17.12 62.49 -14.01
C SER A 524 -17.46 61.08 -14.57
N ALA A 525 -18.66 60.49 -14.53
CA ALA A 525 -20.06 60.84 -14.15
C ALA A 525 -21.00 61.42 -15.24
N SER A 526 -22.10 60.72 -15.54
CA SER A 526 -23.35 61.24 -16.17
C SER A 526 -24.50 60.19 -16.16
N ALA A 527 -25.72 60.62 -16.52
CA ALA A 527 -26.98 59.85 -16.56
C ALA A 527 -27.87 60.38 -17.73
N SER A 528 -29.17 60.13 -17.94
CA SER A 528 -30.31 59.55 -17.18
C SER A 528 -31.55 59.36 -18.11
N SER A 529 -32.68 58.85 -17.58
CA SER A 529 -34.08 59.11 -18.06
C SER A 529 -34.57 58.38 -19.35
N LEU A 530 -35.89 58.16 -19.67
CA LEU A 530 -37.19 58.21 -18.93
C LEU A 530 -38.36 57.55 -19.75
N GLY A 531 -39.44 57.08 -19.07
CA GLY A 531 -40.83 56.84 -19.61
C GLY A 531 -41.15 55.49 -20.30
N SER A 532 -42.39 54.92 -20.33
CA SER A 532 -43.67 55.11 -19.57
C SER A 532 -44.68 53.93 -19.83
N ALA A 533 -45.72 53.73 -18.99
CA ALA A 533 -46.66 52.57 -18.92
C ALA A 533 -47.93 52.69 -19.86
N PRO A 534 -49.10 51.96 -19.76
CA PRO A 534 -49.71 51.05 -18.73
C PRO A 534 -50.48 49.80 -19.35
N PRO A 535 -51.58 49.18 -18.80
CA PRO A 535 -52.17 49.08 -17.44
C PRO A 535 -52.45 47.63 -16.92
N ALA A 536 -53.03 47.50 -15.71
CA ALA A 536 -53.59 46.27 -15.08
C ALA A 536 -55.01 46.57 -14.48
N PRO A 537 -55.81 45.58 -14.02
CA PRO A 537 -55.79 45.09 -12.61
C PRO A 537 -56.13 43.56 -12.49
N ASP A 538 -56.32 42.85 -11.36
CA ASP A 538 -56.77 43.12 -9.96
C ASP A 538 -56.10 42.16 -8.92
N GLY A 539 -56.09 42.54 -7.62
CA GLY A 539 -55.98 41.58 -6.48
C GLY A 539 -54.74 41.66 -5.55
N PRO A 540 -54.85 42.14 -4.29
CA PRO A 540 -53.75 42.27 -3.31
C PRO A 540 -53.87 41.37 -2.05
N PRO A 541 -52.97 41.43 -1.04
CA PRO A 541 -51.50 41.46 -1.10
C PRO A 541 -50.81 40.44 -0.15
N GLY A 542 -49.55 40.08 -0.40
CA GLY A 542 -48.74 39.21 0.49
C GLY A 542 -47.27 39.08 0.11
N ALA A 543 -46.48 40.13 0.36
CA ALA A 543 -45.03 40.20 0.07
C ALA A 543 -44.17 39.33 1.03
N ALA A 544 -42.91 38.96 0.76
CA ALA A 544 -42.12 38.81 -0.47
C ALA A 544 -40.79 38.10 -0.10
N ALA A 545 -40.04 37.58 -1.09
CA ALA A 545 -38.72 36.97 -0.88
C ALA A 545 -37.57 38.01 -0.82
N GLY A 546 -36.41 37.66 -0.23
CA GLY A 546 -35.18 38.46 -0.36
C GLY A 546 -34.08 38.12 0.63
N SER A 547 -32.83 37.98 0.16
CA SER A 547 -31.72 37.40 0.93
C SER A 547 -30.61 38.39 1.35
N THR A 548 -29.97 38.10 2.50
CA THR A 548 -28.57 38.43 2.86
C THR A 548 -28.07 39.89 2.87
N ARG A 549 -27.87 40.47 4.07
CA ARG A 549 -26.55 40.85 4.66
C ARG A 549 -26.65 41.93 5.77
N ARG A 550 -25.95 41.68 6.90
CA ARG A 550 -25.53 42.66 7.94
C ARG A 550 -26.71 43.33 8.71
N ALA A 551 -26.58 43.80 9.96
CA ALA A 551 -25.44 43.84 10.89
C ALA A 551 -25.87 43.64 12.36
N ARG A 552 -24.96 43.07 13.17
CA ARG A 552 -24.51 43.61 14.48
C ARG A 552 -25.41 44.69 15.14
N ALA A 553 -26.14 44.32 16.22
CA ALA A 553 -25.93 44.87 17.58
C ALA A 553 -27.00 44.45 18.60
N GLU A 554 -26.72 43.43 19.42
CA GLU A 554 -27.15 43.45 20.83
C GLU A 554 -26.05 42.84 21.69
N ARG A 555 -25.35 43.70 22.47
CA ARG A 555 -24.40 43.27 23.50
C ARG A 555 -25.10 43.27 24.85
N ARG A 556 -25.75 42.16 25.21
CA ARG A 556 -26.06 41.91 26.63
C ARG A 556 -24.75 41.62 27.35
N PHE A 557 -24.26 42.63 28.07
CA PHE A 557 -23.04 42.57 28.87
C PHE A 557 -23.30 41.78 30.16
N THR A 558 -23.42 40.45 30.04
CA THR A 558 -23.42 39.58 31.22
C THR A 558 -22.01 39.59 31.81
N MET A 559 -21.86 40.20 32.99
CA MET A 559 -20.64 40.13 33.79
C MET A 559 -20.36 38.68 34.19
N THR A 560 -19.65 37.96 33.33
CA THR A 560 -19.17 36.61 33.58
C THR A 560 -17.92 36.70 34.43
N GLY A 561 -18.09 36.68 35.76
CA GLY A 561 -16.99 36.70 36.72
C GLY A 561 -15.92 35.62 36.44
N PRO A 562 -14.66 35.84 36.84
CA PRO A 562 -13.50 35.05 36.40
C PRO A 562 -13.62 33.53 36.64
N ARG A 563 -14.41 33.11 37.63
CA ARG A 563 -14.73 31.69 37.92
C ARG A 563 -15.39 30.93 36.76
N THR A 564 -16.09 31.61 35.86
CA THR A 564 -16.78 30.98 34.70
C THR A 564 -15.86 30.75 33.50
N GLY A 565 -14.85 31.60 33.31
CA GLY A 565 -13.82 31.42 32.28
C GLY A 565 -12.97 30.19 32.56
N TRP A 566 -12.52 30.04 33.82
CA TRP A 566 -11.74 28.90 34.28
C TRP A 566 -12.47 27.56 34.09
N ARG A 567 -13.77 27.46 34.42
CA ARG A 567 -14.55 26.24 34.18
C ARG A 567 -14.62 25.87 32.68
N ARG A 568 -14.67 26.85 31.77
CA ARG A 568 -14.68 26.61 30.31
C ARG A 568 -13.31 26.22 29.75
N THR A 569 -12.20 26.74 30.29
CA THR A 569 -10.85 26.30 29.90
C THR A 569 -10.51 24.93 30.49
N ALA A 570 -10.84 24.68 31.77
CA ALA A 570 -10.68 23.38 32.42
C ALA A 570 -11.44 22.28 31.66
N ALA A 571 -12.71 22.50 31.29
CA ALA A 571 -13.50 21.55 30.51
C ALA A 571 -12.91 21.26 29.10
N ARG A 572 -12.18 22.22 28.50
CA ARG A 572 -11.46 22.03 27.23
C ARG A 572 -10.15 21.26 27.42
N ALA A 573 -9.47 21.44 28.55
CA ALA A 573 -8.22 20.75 28.89
C ALA A 573 -8.45 19.31 29.42
N ALA A 574 -9.61 19.02 29.99
CA ALA A 574 -9.92 17.72 30.61
C ALA A 574 -9.73 16.51 29.68
N LYS A 575 -10.11 16.61 28.40
CA LYS A 575 -9.96 15.51 27.43
C LYS A 575 -8.48 15.20 27.09
N PRO A 576 -7.64 16.17 26.67
CA PRO A 576 -6.23 15.90 26.46
C PRO A 576 -5.49 15.54 27.75
N ALA A 577 -5.88 16.09 28.91
CA ALA A 577 -5.32 15.67 30.20
C ALA A 577 -5.61 14.18 30.49
N ALA A 578 -6.84 13.70 30.23
CA ALA A 578 -7.18 12.30 30.35
C ALA A 578 -6.40 11.39 29.37
N GLU A 579 -6.09 11.87 28.15
CA GLU A 579 -5.19 11.15 27.23
C GLU A 579 -3.77 11.04 27.80
N VAL A 580 -3.20 12.13 28.32
CA VAL A 580 -1.85 12.14 28.92
C VAL A 580 -1.79 11.19 30.13
N VAL A 581 -2.75 11.31 31.05
CA VAL A 581 -2.81 10.46 32.25
C VAL A 581 -2.97 8.99 31.86
N ALA A 582 -3.83 8.65 30.89
CA ALA A 582 -4.02 7.27 30.46
C ALA A 582 -2.77 6.66 29.80
N ALA A 583 -2.04 7.44 29.00
CA ALA A 583 -0.78 6.97 28.40
C ALA A 583 0.30 6.72 29.46
N LEU A 584 0.52 7.68 30.37
CA LEU A 584 1.52 7.54 31.43
C LEU A 584 1.14 6.45 32.43
N ALA A 585 -0.13 6.35 32.83
CA ALA A 585 -0.60 5.29 33.72
C ALA A 585 -0.45 3.90 33.09
N GLY A 586 -0.76 3.75 31.79
CA GLY A 586 -0.54 2.48 31.08
C GLY A 586 0.93 2.05 31.08
N ALA A 587 1.85 2.97 30.87
CA ALA A 587 3.29 2.71 30.95
C ALA A 587 3.72 2.30 32.37
N VAL A 588 3.40 3.12 33.37
CA VAL A 588 3.76 2.86 34.77
C VAL A 588 3.18 1.55 35.30
N VAL A 589 1.90 1.26 35.03
CA VAL A 589 1.24 0.02 35.48
C VAL A 589 1.94 -1.21 34.87
N MET A 590 2.21 -1.20 33.56
CA MET A 590 2.83 -2.35 32.91
C MET A 590 4.27 -2.58 33.38
N THR A 591 5.06 -1.52 33.54
CA THR A 591 6.44 -1.61 34.09
C THR A 591 6.43 -2.06 35.56
N PHE A 592 5.49 -1.58 36.37
CA PHE A 592 5.37 -1.97 37.78
C PHE A 592 4.98 -3.45 37.93
N LEU A 593 4.07 -3.95 37.08
CA LEU A 593 3.65 -5.36 37.09
C LEU A 593 4.77 -6.35 36.74
N ALA A 594 5.87 -5.89 36.13
CA ALA A 594 7.05 -6.70 35.86
C ALA A 594 7.84 -7.08 37.13
N ARG A 595 7.75 -6.27 38.20
CA ARG A 595 8.46 -6.52 39.47
C ARG A 595 8.04 -7.86 40.12
N TYR A 596 6.78 -8.26 39.91
CA TYR A 596 6.18 -9.50 40.39
C TYR A 596 6.42 -10.71 39.46
N ILE A 597 7.34 -10.62 38.50
CA ILE A 597 7.77 -11.75 37.68
C ILE A 597 9.04 -12.31 38.31
N ASP A 598 8.92 -13.45 38.98
CA ASP A 598 10.05 -14.13 39.58
C ASP A 598 10.59 -15.22 38.64
N VAL A 599 11.74 -14.92 38.02
CA VAL A 599 12.49 -15.81 37.14
C VAL A 599 13.97 -15.54 37.33
N ASP A 600 14.80 -16.51 36.97
CA ASP A 600 16.20 -16.26 36.62
C ASP A 600 16.27 -15.54 35.25
N PRO A 601 16.82 -14.32 35.17
CA PRO A 601 16.94 -13.58 33.92
C PRO A 601 18.07 -14.10 33.00
N LEU A 602 19.04 -14.86 33.51
CA LEU A 602 20.14 -15.45 32.74
C LEU A 602 19.77 -16.81 32.15
N ALA A 603 18.92 -17.58 32.83
CA ALA A 603 18.35 -18.80 32.27
C ALA A 603 17.42 -18.49 31.06
N ARG A 604 17.70 -19.08 29.90
CA ARG A 604 16.89 -18.83 28.68
C ARG A 604 15.41 -19.19 28.84
N THR A 605 15.11 -20.24 29.61
CA THR A 605 13.74 -20.63 29.99
C THR A 605 13.07 -19.59 30.88
N GLY A 606 13.81 -18.96 31.80
CA GLY A 606 13.34 -17.84 32.62
C GLY A 606 13.04 -16.60 31.79
N GLN A 607 13.91 -16.23 30.85
CA GLN A 607 13.69 -15.13 29.89
C GLN A 607 12.39 -15.31 29.11
N VAL A 608 12.20 -16.48 28.48
CA VAL A 608 10.99 -16.79 27.70
C VAL A 608 9.75 -16.79 28.60
N SER A 609 9.85 -17.34 29.81
CA SER A 609 8.75 -17.33 30.78
C SER A 609 8.35 -15.91 31.21
N ALA A 610 9.33 -15.02 31.42
CA ALA A 610 9.06 -13.62 31.75
C ALA A 610 8.44 -12.84 30.58
N LEU A 611 8.93 -13.04 29.35
CA LEU A 611 8.32 -12.44 28.16
C LEU A 611 6.88 -12.91 27.97
N ALA A 612 6.59 -14.20 28.16
CA ALA A 612 5.22 -14.73 28.16
C ALA A 612 4.37 -14.14 29.31
N ALA A 613 4.95 -13.98 30.50
CA ALA A 613 4.27 -13.39 31.66
C ALA A 613 3.96 -11.89 31.49
N LEU A 614 4.80 -11.14 30.77
CA LEU A 614 4.54 -9.76 30.34
C LEU A 614 3.48 -9.73 29.23
N GLN A 615 3.60 -10.59 28.22
CA GLN A 615 2.62 -10.70 27.13
C GLN A 615 1.21 -11.02 27.66
N LEU A 616 1.08 -11.89 28.66
CA LEU A 616 -0.19 -12.21 29.31
C LEU A 616 -0.79 -10.99 30.01
N ARG A 617 0.00 -10.26 30.82
CA ARG A 617 -0.44 -9.02 31.50
C ARG A 617 -0.88 -7.97 30.48
N PHE A 618 -0.10 -7.75 29.43
CA PHE A 618 -0.42 -6.83 28.35
C PHE A 618 -1.71 -7.22 27.62
N ALA A 619 -1.90 -8.50 27.30
CA ALA A 619 -3.10 -9.00 26.64
C ALA A 619 -4.36 -8.83 27.51
N VAL A 620 -4.29 -9.16 28.81
CA VAL A 620 -5.40 -8.96 29.76
C VAL A 620 -5.78 -7.48 29.86
N LEU A 621 -4.80 -6.59 30.03
CA LEU A 621 -5.05 -5.14 30.09
C LEU A 621 -5.58 -4.60 28.75
N GLY A 622 -5.12 -5.13 27.62
CA GLY A 622 -5.64 -4.84 26.28
C GLY A 622 -7.11 -5.24 26.11
N VAL A 623 -7.50 -6.43 26.60
CA VAL A 623 -8.90 -6.89 26.62
C VAL A 623 -9.76 -5.98 27.49
N VAL A 624 -9.27 -5.54 28.66
CA VAL A 624 -9.97 -4.56 29.50
C VAL A 624 -10.18 -3.23 28.75
N LEU A 625 -9.17 -2.72 28.04
CA LEU A 625 -9.33 -1.49 27.24
C LEU A 625 -10.32 -1.66 26.08
N LEU A 626 -10.36 -2.82 25.42
CA LEU A 626 -11.38 -3.15 24.41
C LEU A 626 -12.79 -3.23 25.03
N ALA A 627 -12.92 -3.83 26.21
CA ALA A 627 -14.18 -3.89 26.95
C ALA A 627 -14.67 -2.49 27.34
N VAL A 628 -13.79 -1.59 27.78
CA VAL A 628 -14.12 -0.17 28.04
C VAL A 628 -14.64 0.53 26.77
N LEU A 629 -14.05 0.27 25.61
CA LEU A 629 -14.49 0.85 24.34
C LEU A 629 -15.89 0.34 23.93
N LEU A 630 -16.15 -0.95 24.10
CA LEU A 630 -17.45 -1.58 23.84
C LEU A 630 -18.53 -1.10 24.82
N ALA A 631 -18.21 -1.06 26.12
CA ALA A 631 -19.08 -0.57 27.19
C ALA A 631 -19.47 0.90 26.97
N ALA A 632 -18.50 1.76 26.63
CA ALA A 632 -18.76 3.15 26.31
C ALA A 632 -19.67 3.30 25.08
N HIS A 633 -19.58 2.42 24.09
CA HIS A 633 -20.52 2.42 22.96
C HIS A 633 -21.92 1.94 23.35
N ARG A 634 -22.02 0.89 24.18
CA ARG A 634 -23.28 0.22 24.52
C ARG A 634 -24.14 0.95 25.54
N TRP A 635 -23.50 1.63 26.50
CA TRP A 635 -24.16 2.23 27.67
C TRP A 635 -23.87 3.73 27.85
N TYR A 636 -22.81 4.28 27.26
CA TYR A 636 -22.41 5.69 27.49
C TYR A 636 -21.99 6.41 26.21
N ALA A 637 -22.88 6.42 25.21
CA ALA A 637 -22.62 6.93 23.86
C ALA A 637 -22.04 8.37 23.83
N ALA A 638 -22.44 9.24 24.77
CA ALA A 638 -21.92 10.61 24.90
C ALA A 638 -20.41 10.65 25.26
N GLY A 639 -19.90 9.64 25.96
CA GLY A 639 -18.49 9.52 26.34
C GLY A 639 -17.60 8.78 25.34
N TYR A 640 -18.15 8.18 24.29
CA TYR A 640 -17.42 7.28 23.39
C TYR A 640 -16.16 7.89 22.74
N ASP A 641 -16.16 9.19 22.38
CA ASP A 641 -14.95 9.84 21.85
C ASP A 641 -13.84 9.95 22.91
N THR A 642 -14.22 10.20 24.18
CA THR A 642 -13.29 10.23 25.31
C THR A 642 -12.78 8.82 25.64
N ALA A 643 -13.66 7.81 25.63
CA ALA A 643 -13.25 6.42 25.85
C ALA A 643 -12.26 5.94 24.78
N LYS A 644 -12.53 6.18 23.49
CA LYS A 644 -11.61 5.89 22.38
C LYS A 644 -10.25 6.58 22.55
N ARG A 645 -10.23 7.84 23.00
CA ARG A 645 -9.01 8.60 23.29
C ARG A 645 -8.19 7.96 24.41
N VAL A 646 -8.82 7.70 25.56
CA VAL A 646 -8.21 7.05 26.72
C VAL A 646 -7.71 5.64 26.39
N VAL A 647 -8.49 4.84 25.67
CA VAL A 647 -8.11 3.50 25.21
C VAL A 647 -6.90 3.55 24.29
N CYS A 648 -6.90 4.40 23.26
CA CYS A 648 -5.74 4.49 22.36
C CYS A 648 -4.48 5.00 23.08
N ALA A 649 -4.63 5.95 24.01
CA ALA A 649 -3.53 6.44 24.83
C ALA A 649 -2.98 5.34 25.76
N GLY A 650 -3.86 4.61 26.44
CA GLY A 650 -3.51 3.48 27.31
C GLY A 650 -2.77 2.38 26.58
N VAL A 651 -3.17 2.03 25.34
CA VAL A 651 -2.45 1.06 24.50
C VAL A 651 -1.00 1.50 24.20
N ALA A 652 -0.77 2.78 23.93
CA ALA A 652 0.59 3.31 23.71
C ALA A 652 1.46 3.21 24.97
N GLY A 653 0.86 3.50 26.14
CA GLY A 653 1.46 3.32 27.45
C GLY A 653 1.81 1.86 27.73
N LEU A 654 0.82 0.97 27.72
CA LEU A 654 0.98 -0.47 28.00
C LEU A 654 2.08 -1.10 27.13
N ALA A 655 2.16 -0.76 25.84
CA ALA A 655 3.16 -1.33 24.96
C ALA A 655 4.58 -0.95 25.41
N SER A 656 4.82 0.34 25.68
CA SER A 656 6.18 0.82 26.06
C SER A 656 6.54 0.47 27.50
N GLY A 657 5.53 0.39 28.37
CA GLY A 657 5.68 -0.16 29.71
C GLY A 657 5.99 -1.67 29.73
N PHE A 658 5.59 -2.43 28.70
CA PHE A 658 6.05 -3.82 28.50
C PHE A 658 7.55 -3.82 28.26
N LEU A 659 8.04 -3.06 27.27
CA LEU A 659 9.48 -2.99 26.97
C LEU A 659 10.31 -2.60 28.20
N ALA A 660 9.90 -1.55 28.92
CA ALA A 660 10.52 -1.17 30.19
C ALA A 660 10.42 -2.27 31.27
N GLY A 661 9.32 -3.01 31.32
CA GLY A 661 9.17 -4.23 32.13
C GLY A 661 10.14 -5.35 31.73
N GLY A 662 10.47 -5.46 30.45
CA GLY A 662 11.54 -6.33 29.93
C GLY A 662 12.91 -5.94 30.48
N ILE A 663 13.23 -4.63 30.53
CA ILE A 663 14.47 -4.13 31.15
C ILE A 663 14.49 -4.37 32.67
N VAL A 664 13.34 -4.18 33.35
CA VAL A 664 13.20 -4.51 34.79
C VAL A 664 13.50 -5.99 35.07
N VAL A 665 13.05 -6.89 34.18
CA VAL A 665 13.39 -8.33 34.27
C VAL A 665 14.87 -8.57 33.96
N ALA A 666 15.40 -8.00 32.87
CA ALA A 666 16.79 -8.21 32.46
C ALA A 666 17.81 -7.77 33.54
N LEU A 667 17.49 -6.72 34.31
CA LEU A 667 18.28 -6.20 35.42
C LEU A 667 17.82 -6.73 36.81
N ARG A 668 16.99 -7.77 36.88
CA ARG A 668 16.55 -8.35 38.17
C ARG A 668 17.76 -8.93 38.93
N GLY A 669 17.91 -8.62 40.22
CA GLY A 669 19.01 -9.13 41.07
C GLY A 669 20.34 -8.37 41.01
N THR A 670 20.46 -7.37 40.13
CA THR A 670 21.58 -6.42 40.08
C THR A 670 21.11 -4.99 40.41
N PRO A 671 21.92 -4.14 41.09
CA PRO A 671 21.63 -2.72 41.29
C PRO A 671 21.90 -1.90 40.01
N TRP A 672 22.76 -2.40 39.13
CA TRP A 672 23.37 -1.64 38.04
C TRP A 672 22.42 -1.33 36.87
N PRO A 673 22.65 -0.22 36.13
CA PRO A 673 22.05 0.04 34.81
C PRO A 673 22.57 -0.94 33.74
N LEU A 674 22.00 -0.89 32.52
CA LEU A 674 22.53 -1.66 31.39
C LEU A 674 24.01 -1.28 31.14
N PHE A 675 24.82 -2.33 30.98
CA PHE A 675 26.28 -2.30 30.86
C PHE A 675 27.07 -1.95 32.12
N GLY A 676 26.43 -1.85 33.29
CA GLY A 676 27.11 -1.51 34.53
C GLY A 676 27.76 -0.13 34.46
N LEU A 677 29.07 -0.06 34.74
CA LEU A 677 29.86 1.17 34.59
C LEU A 677 30.77 1.14 33.35
N SER A 678 30.47 0.29 32.36
CA SER A 678 31.22 0.19 31.11
C SER A 678 30.61 1.07 30.00
N GLY A 679 31.41 1.31 28.94
CA GLY A 679 30.97 2.02 27.73
C GLY A 679 30.40 3.42 27.98
N ASP A 680 29.35 3.76 27.21
CA ASP A 680 28.66 5.05 27.34
C ASP A 680 28.01 5.22 28.72
N THR A 681 27.41 4.17 29.30
CA THR A 681 26.81 4.25 30.63
C THR A 681 27.83 4.72 31.66
N GLY A 682 29.01 4.08 31.70
CA GLY A 682 30.12 4.51 32.56
C GLY A 682 30.50 5.98 32.38
N ARG A 683 30.57 6.47 31.13
CA ARG A 683 30.89 7.86 30.83
C ARG A 683 29.78 8.83 31.25
N LEU A 684 28.52 8.48 31.04
CA LEU A 684 27.35 9.30 31.42
C LEU A 684 27.21 9.41 32.95
N VAL A 685 27.39 8.29 33.65
CA VAL A 685 27.42 8.20 35.11
C VAL A 685 28.58 9.04 35.66
N GLN A 686 29.79 8.91 35.10
CA GLN A 686 30.99 9.68 35.47
C GLN A 686 30.81 11.19 35.25
N TRP A 687 30.35 11.60 34.07
CA TRP A 687 30.18 13.01 33.72
C TRP A 687 29.08 13.68 34.54
N SER A 688 28.01 12.95 34.85
CA SER A 688 26.94 13.46 35.71
C SER A 688 27.37 13.49 37.18
N ALA A 689 28.20 12.54 37.63
CA ALA A 689 28.79 12.56 38.97
C ALA A 689 29.68 13.81 39.16
N SER A 690 30.46 14.19 38.15
CA SER A 690 31.22 15.47 38.15
C SER A 690 30.33 16.69 38.40
N ILE A 691 29.13 16.72 37.81
CA ILE A 691 28.14 17.78 38.02
C ILE A 691 27.58 17.71 39.46
N VAL A 692 27.24 16.52 39.97
CA VAL A 692 26.73 16.32 41.34
C VAL A 692 27.72 16.81 42.40
N HIS A 693 29.02 16.59 42.19
CA HIS A 693 30.11 17.01 43.09
C HIS A 693 30.58 18.47 42.87
N GLY A 694 29.93 19.23 41.99
CA GLY A 694 30.25 20.65 41.76
C GLY A 694 31.47 20.92 40.88
N HIS A 695 32.07 19.90 40.25
CA HIS A 695 33.20 20.04 39.32
C HIS A 695 32.79 20.48 37.91
N GLY A 696 31.49 20.67 37.66
CA GLY A 696 30.94 21.08 36.37
C GLY A 696 30.82 19.94 35.35
N ASN A 697 30.42 20.28 34.12
CA ASN A 697 30.33 19.32 33.03
C ASN A 697 31.72 19.09 32.39
N PRO A 698 32.31 17.89 32.50
CA PRO A 698 33.63 17.60 31.95
C PRO A 698 33.63 17.34 30.44
N ASN A 699 32.46 17.28 29.78
CA ASN A 699 32.35 17.15 28.33
C ASN A 699 31.37 18.19 27.75
N PRO A 700 31.85 19.36 27.30
CA PRO A 700 31.00 20.43 26.77
C PRO A 700 30.31 20.07 25.45
N THR A 701 30.76 19.00 24.77
CA THR A 701 30.20 18.56 23.48
C THR A 701 28.99 17.63 23.64
N TYR A 702 28.84 17.00 24.81
CA TYR A 702 27.73 16.10 25.08
C TYR A 702 26.43 16.86 25.41
N PRO A 703 25.24 16.37 25.01
CA PRO A 703 23.97 17.07 25.24
C PRO A 703 23.75 17.46 26.71
N PRO A 704 23.74 18.77 27.04
CA PRO A 704 23.88 19.23 28.41
C PRO A 704 22.64 18.95 29.26
N LEU A 705 21.44 19.05 28.68
CA LEU A 705 20.19 18.87 29.43
C LEU A 705 20.05 17.43 29.93
N THR A 706 20.57 16.45 29.20
CA THR A 706 20.56 15.03 29.60
C THR A 706 21.48 14.77 30.80
N LEU A 707 22.69 15.33 30.81
CA LEU A 707 23.62 15.21 31.95
C LEU A 707 23.10 15.95 33.20
N HIS A 708 22.59 17.16 33.04
CA HIS A 708 22.00 17.91 34.15
C HIS A 708 20.73 17.25 34.69
N ALA A 709 19.85 16.73 33.83
CA ALA A 709 18.68 15.98 34.28
C ALA A 709 19.06 14.71 35.06
N LEU A 710 20.10 13.98 34.63
CA LEU A 710 20.60 12.80 35.33
C LEU A 710 21.20 13.18 36.70
N ALA A 711 22.02 14.23 36.76
CA ALA A 711 22.60 14.74 38.00
C ALA A 711 21.52 15.19 38.99
N TRP A 712 20.49 15.93 38.53
CA TRP A 712 19.36 16.33 39.36
C TRP A 712 18.53 15.13 39.84
N TRP A 713 18.28 14.13 38.98
CA TRP A 713 17.56 12.92 39.39
C TRP A 713 18.35 12.10 40.42
N ALA A 714 19.67 12.01 40.29
CA ALA A 714 20.54 11.38 41.27
C ALA A 714 20.47 12.08 42.63
N GLN A 715 20.55 13.42 42.65
CA GLN A 715 20.42 14.21 43.88
C GLN A 715 19.03 14.07 44.54
N LEU A 716 17.96 14.01 43.75
CA LEU A 716 16.58 13.96 44.26
C LEU A 716 16.14 12.57 44.73
N SER A 717 16.55 11.50 44.05
CA SER A 717 15.99 10.16 44.22
C SER A 717 17.00 9.12 44.75
N HIS A 718 18.30 9.36 44.59
CA HIS A 718 19.36 8.36 44.86
C HIS A 718 20.54 8.92 45.68
N HIS A 719 20.33 10.00 46.44
CA HIS A 719 21.35 10.64 47.30
C HIS A 719 22.68 11.00 46.58
N GLY A 720 22.63 11.23 45.27
CA GLY A 720 23.79 11.53 44.43
C GLY A 720 24.36 10.35 43.64
N ASP A 721 23.87 9.11 43.83
CA ASP A 721 24.26 7.96 43.01
C ASP A 721 23.72 8.11 41.58
N THR A 722 24.62 8.42 40.65
CA THR A 722 24.30 8.59 39.23
C THR A 722 24.14 7.29 38.46
N ALA A 723 24.61 6.15 38.98
CA ALA A 723 24.43 4.84 38.36
C ALA A 723 23.00 4.32 38.59
N ALA A 724 22.52 4.38 39.83
CA ALA A 724 21.12 4.07 40.15
C ALA A 724 20.14 5.03 39.45
N ALA A 725 20.49 6.32 39.39
CA ALA A 725 19.71 7.30 38.64
C ALA A 725 19.69 7.05 37.12
N PHE A 726 20.77 6.49 36.53
CA PHE A 726 20.79 6.20 35.10
C PHE A 726 19.94 4.97 34.76
N ARG A 727 19.90 3.98 35.65
CA ARG A 727 18.99 2.83 35.52
C ARG A 727 17.52 3.26 35.46
N ASP A 728 17.14 4.24 36.28
CA ASP A 728 15.81 4.85 36.21
C ASP A 728 15.58 5.58 34.87
N PHE A 729 16.60 6.21 34.30
CA PHE A 729 16.52 6.86 32.98
C PHE A 729 16.31 5.84 31.85
N GLU A 730 16.99 4.68 31.90
CA GLU A 730 16.81 3.59 30.92
C GLU A 730 15.37 3.04 30.97
N ILE A 731 14.93 2.62 32.16
CA ILE A 731 13.60 2.02 32.38
C ILE A 731 12.49 3.07 32.12
N GLY A 732 12.62 4.25 32.70
CA GLY A 732 11.65 5.34 32.57
C GLY A 732 11.60 5.91 31.16
N GLY A 733 12.74 6.05 30.49
CA GLY A 733 12.84 6.50 29.10
C GLY A 733 12.19 5.51 28.13
N ALA A 734 12.46 4.21 28.28
CA ALA A 734 11.75 3.16 27.54
C ALA A 734 10.23 3.25 27.76
N ALA A 735 9.78 3.39 29.02
CA ALA A 735 8.37 3.47 29.38
C ALA A 735 7.66 4.74 28.84
N VAL A 736 8.35 5.89 28.78
CA VAL A 736 7.79 7.17 28.30
C VAL A 736 7.76 7.25 26.77
N THR A 737 8.57 6.46 26.06
CA THR A 737 8.70 6.56 24.59
C THR A 737 7.37 6.35 23.85
N GLY A 738 6.53 5.38 24.26
CA GLY A 738 5.21 5.16 23.67
C GLY A 738 4.23 6.31 23.91
N PRO A 739 4.04 6.79 25.16
CA PRO A 739 3.32 8.02 25.48
C PRO A 739 3.81 9.24 24.68
N ALA A 740 5.12 9.46 24.60
CA ALA A 740 5.71 10.59 23.86
C ALA A 740 5.38 10.52 22.37
N ALA A 741 5.59 9.36 21.74
CA ALA A 741 5.23 9.09 20.34
C ALA A 741 3.73 9.37 20.09
N TYR A 742 2.86 8.79 20.91
CA TYR A 742 1.42 8.96 20.79
C TYR A 742 1.01 10.42 20.91
N LEU A 743 1.39 11.10 22.00
CA LEU A 743 0.95 12.46 22.30
C LEU A 743 1.47 13.47 21.27
N ALA A 744 2.69 13.32 20.77
CA ALA A 744 3.23 14.16 19.71
C ALA A 744 2.45 13.97 18.39
N TRP A 745 2.19 12.72 17.98
CA TRP A 745 1.39 12.44 16.78
C TRP A 745 -0.09 12.82 16.92
N ARG A 746 -0.65 12.91 18.14
CA ARG A 746 -2.02 13.40 18.40
C ARG A 746 -2.23 14.88 18.08
N LEU A 747 -1.17 15.66 17.94
CA LEU A 747 -1.22 17.04 17.41
C LEU A 747 -1.59 17.08 15.91
N VAL A 748 -1.33 15.99 15.19
CA VAL A 748 -1.54 15.85 13.74
C VAL A 748 -2.72 14.93 13.43
N LEU A 749 -2.86 13.81 14.16
CA LEU A 749 -3.70 12.67 13.82
C LEU A 749 -4.77 12.36 14.87
N SER A 750 -5.83 11.66 14.44
CA SER A 750 -6.88 11.13 15.33
C SER A 750 -6.35 9.97 16.21
N PRO A 751 -7.01 9.63 17.34
CA PRO A 751 -6.52 8.63 18.31
C PRO A 751 -5.98 7.32 17.73
N LEU A 752 -6.75 6.63 16.88
CA LEU A 752 -6.32 5.35 16.29
C LEU A 752 -5.14 5.52 15.31
N TRP A 753 -5.18 6.55 14.47
CA TRP A 753 -4.09 6.82 13.52
C TRP A 753 -2.81 7.32 14.20
N ALA A 754 -2.88 7.95 15.38
CA ALA A 754 -1.69 8.29 16.16
C ALA A 754 -0.98 7.05 16.74
N LEU A 755 -1.72 5.98 17.08
CA LEU A 755 -1.12 4.68 17.37
C LEU A 755 -0.45 4.08 16.12
N VAL A 756 -1.20 3.95 15.03
CA VAL A 756 -0.75 3.25 13.81
C VAL A 756 0.41 3.95 13.11
N VAL A 757 0.38 5.28 13.02
CA VAL A 757 1.42 6.07 12.32
C VAL A 757 2.53 6.53 13.25
N GLY A 758 2.24 6.72 14.55
CA GLY A 758 3.22 7.24 15.51
C GLY A 758 3.93 6.18 16.32
N VAL A 759 3.15 5.30 16.98
CA VAL A 759 3.67 4.33 17.96
C VAL A 759 4.20 3.07 17.28
N VAL A 760 3.48 2.49 16.31
CA VAL A 760 3.94 1.25 15.65
C VAL A 760 5.30 1.45 14.94
N PRO A 761 5.54 2.51 14.14
CA PRO A 761 6.87 2.80 13.60
C PRO A 761 7.95 3.10 14.65
N ALA A 762 7.57 3.61 15.83
CA ALA A 762 8.55 3.93 16.87
C ALA A 762 9.26 2.67 17.40
N TYR A 763 8.58 1.51 17.43
CA TYR A 763 9.18 0.23 17.88
C TYR A 763 10.39 -0.22 17.06
N ALA A 764 10.54 0.25 15.82
CA ALA A 764 11.72 -0.04 15.02
C ALA A 764 12.98 0.72 15.49
N ILE A 765 12.85 1.69 16.39
CA ILE A 765 13.90 2.63 16.80
C ILE A 765 13.91 2.97 18.30
N ILE A 766 13.17 2.24 19.16
CA ILE A 766 13.25 2.45 20.62
C ILE A 766 14.57 1.87 21.12
N ASP A 767 15.34 2.69 21.84
CA ASP A 767 16.61 2.32 22.45
C ASP A 767 16.57 2.61 23.98
N PRO A 768 16.30 1.60 24.82
CA PRO A 768 16.37 1.72 26.27
C PRO A 768 17.73 2.10 26.86
N TYR A 769 18.85 1.94 26.15
CA TYR A 769 20.21 2.26 26.64
C TYR A 769 20.52 3.75 26.55
N LYS A 770 20.02 4.44 25.50
CA LYS A 770 20.13 5.90 25.33
C LYS A 770 18.78 6.52 24.96
N PRO A 771 17.75 6.41 25.82
CA PRO A 771 16.35 6.63 25.43
C PRO A 771 16.05 8.06 24.99
N TYR A 772 16.77 9.06 25.53
CA TYR A 772 16.67 10.46 25.12
C TYR A 772 16.93 10.65 23.61
N GLY A 773 17.86 9.91 23.00
CA GLY A 773 18.13 10.01 21.56
C GLY A 773 16.96 9.54 20.70
N ALA A 774 16.43 8.36 21.00
CA ALA A 774 15.25 7.80 20.34
C ALA A 774 14.01 8.68 20.57
N VAL A 775 13.74 9.10 21.81
CA VAL A 775 12.58 9.95 22.17
C VAL A 775 12.61 11.27 21.40
N VAL A 776 13.75 11.97 21.33
CA VAL A 776 13.83 13.22 20.57
C VAL A 776 13.56 12.97 19.09
N MET A 777 14.17 11.95 18.47
CA MET A 777 13.93 11.62 17.06
C MET A 777 12.46 11.32 16.76
N ILE A 778 11.79 10.55 17.62
CA ILE A 778 10.37 10.19 17.51
C ILE A 778 9.45 11.42 17.63
N VAL A 779 9.76 12.34 18.55
CA VAL A 779 8.95 13.55 18.82
C VAL A 779 9.21 14.66 17.81
N LEU A 780 10.45 14.79 17.31
CA LEU A 780 10.87 15.86 16.40
C LEU A 780 10.09 15.83 15.07
N LEU A 781 9.84 14.63 14.51
CA LEU A 781 9.16 14.48 13.23
C LEU A 781 7.70 15.00 13.23
N PRO A 782 6.80 14.62 14.16
CA PRO A 782 5.48 15.24 14.26
C PRO A 782 5.56 16.73 14.64
N VAL A 783 6.54 17.18 15.43
CA VAL A 783 6.74 18.62 15.71
C VAL A 783 7.01 19.40 14.42
N PHE A 784 7.84 18.89 13.51
CA PHE A 784 8.03 19.48 12.18
C PHE A 784 6.73 19.52 11.35
N VAL A 785 5.94 18.44 11.35
CA VAL A 785 4.63 18.43 10.65
C VAL A 785 3.69 19.50 11.23
N VAL A 786 3.71 19.71 12.55
CA VAL A 786 2.91 20.75 13.22
C VAL A 786 3.43 22.15 12.90
N SER A 787 4.75 22.37 12.89
CA SER A 787 5.33 23.69 12.56
C SER A 787 5.08 24.07 11.10
N VAL A 788 5.26 23.15 10.15
CA VAL A 788 4.94 23.38 8.73
C VAL A 788 3.44 23.66 8.55
N ARG A 789 2.57 22.88 9.21
CA ARG A 789 1.11 23.14 9.20
C ARG A 789 0.75 24.51 9.82
N HIS A 790 1.59 25.03 10.71
CA HIS A 790 1.44 26.36 11.30
C HIS A 790 1.93 27.46 10.34
N THR A 791 3.09 27.31 9.69
CA THR A 791 3.57 28.28 8.69
C THR A 791 2.59 28.44 7.52
N MET A 792 1.90 27.37 7.10
CA MET A 792 0.81 27.45 6.12
C MET A 792 -0.34 28.41 6.51
N ARG A 793 -0.44 28.84 7.78
CA ARG A 793 -1.53 29.67 8.31
C ARG A 793 -1.09 31.05 8.79
N VAL A 794 0.22 31.30 9.00
CA VAL A 794 0.67 32.57 9.61
C VAL A 794 0.26 33.80 8.82
N GLY A 795 0.10 33.71 7.49
CA GLY A 795 -0.36 34.82 6.66
C GLY A 795 -1.72 35.41 7.07
N GLY A 796 -2.62 34.61 7.63
CA GLY A 796 -3.92 35.05 8.15
C GLY A 796 -3.92 35.44 9.65
N MET A 797 -2.78 35.33 10.34
CA MET A 797 -2.70 35.52 11.79
C MET A 797 -2.39 36.97 12.20
N ARG A 798 -2.76 37.33 13.43
CA ARG A 798 -2.31 38.56 14.08
C ARG A 798 -0.85 38.43 14.49
N TRP A 799 -0.06 39.48 14.31
CA TRP A 799 1.38 39.51 14.67
C TRP A 799 1.67 39.00 16.09
N ARG A 800 0.92 39.44 17.11
CA ARG A 800 1.06 38.92 18.49
C ARG A 800 0.98 37.39 18.57
N SER A 801 0.05 36.77 17.86
CA SER A 801 -0.11 35.30 17.83
C SER A 801 1.02 34.61 17.08
N VAL A 802 1.55 35.23 16.03
CA VAL A 802 2.74 34.74 15.30
C VAL A 802 3.96 34.75 16.21
N LEU A 803 4.25 35.89 16.86
CA LEU A 803 5.38 36.05 17.77
C LEU A 803 5.33 35.10 18.97
N VAL A 804 4.16 34.96 19.63
CA VAL A 804 3.98 33.99 20.72
C VAL A 804 4.18 32.55 20.23
N SER A 805 3.69 32.19 19.04
CA SER A 805 3.94 30.85 18.50
C SER A 805 5.40 30.62 18.14
N ALA A 806 6.10 31.63 17.61
CA ALA A 806 7.52 31.56 17.29
C ALA A 806 8.39 31.38 18.55
N LEU A 807 8.06 32.09 19.63
CA LEU A 807 8.68 31.88 20.94
C LEU A 807 8.49 30.44 21.43
N LEU A 808 7.26 29.92 21.37
CA LEU A 808 6.96 28.54 21.81
C LEU A 808 7.67 27.48 20.96
N PHE A 809 7.74 27.64 19.64
CA PHE A 809 8.51 26.73 18.78
C PHE A 809 10.02 26.88 19.01
N GLY A 810 10.54 28.09 19.22
CA GLY A 810 11.96 28.32 19.52
C GLY A 810 12.39 27.63 20.81
N VAL A 811 11.60 27.77 21.89
CA VAL A 811 11.83 27.05 23.16
C VAL A 811 11.71 25.54 22.97
N LEU A 812 10.69 25.05 22.25
CA LEU A 812 10.52 23.62 22.00
C LEU A 812 11.69 23.00 21.24
N TYR A 813 12.16 23.64 20.16
CA TYR A 813 13.34 23.19 19.42
C TYR A 813 14.60 23.27 20.28
N SER A 814 14.73 24.28 21.14
CA SER A 814 15.86 24.39 22.06
C SER A 814 15.89 23.25 23.07
N VAL A 815 14.76 22.92 23.70
CA VAL A 815 14.65 21.79 24.64
C VAL A 815 14.97 20.47 23.95
N LEU A 816 14.42 20.21 22.76
CA LEU A 816 14.73 18.99 21.99
C LEU A 816 16.21 18.92 21.62
N PHE A 817 16.81 20.02 21.16
CA PHE A 817 18.21 20.08 20.76
C PHE A 817 19.19 19.92 21.94
N LEU A 818 18.92 20.55 23.08
CA LEU A 818 19.73 20.42 24.31
C LEU A 818 19.58 19.05 24.97
N THR A 819 18.43 18.38 24.77
CA THR A 819 18.24 16.96 25.14
C THR A 819 19.09 16.06 24.24
N TYR A 820 18.96 16.24 22.92
CA TYR A 820 19.70 15.47 21.93
C TYR A 820 19.72 16.17 20.54
N PRO A 821 20.88 16.66 20.05
CA PRO A 821 20.95 17.45 18.81
C PRO A 821 20.99 16.59 17.55
N GLY A 822 21.38 15.30 17.66
CA GLY A 822 21.84 14.50 16.52
C GLY A 822 20.84 14.40 15.37
N SER A 823 19.56 14.18 15.64
CA SER A 823 18.51 14.08 14.61
C SER A 823 18.08 15.43 14.02
N SER A 824 18.45 16.54 14.64
CA SER A 824 18.07 17.90 14.22
C SER A 824 18.92 18.42 13.06
N LEU A 825 20.22 18.09 13.05
CA LEU A 825 21.16 18.56 12.01
C LEU A 825 20.79 18.01 10.63
N TRP A 826 20.62 16.70 10.51
CA TRP A 826 20.34 16.02 9.22
C TRP A 826 18.94 16.32 8.66
N SER A 827 17.99 16.72 9.51
CA SER A 827 16.61 17.00 9.09
C SER A 827 16.33 18.46 8.73
N ALA A 828 17.19 19.39 9.14
CA ALA A 828 17.01 20.83 8.90
C ALA A 828 16.84 21.20 7.41
N PRO A 829 17.62 20.66 6.44
CA PRO A 829 17.40 20.95 5.02
C PRO A 829 16.00 20.52 4.55
N GLY A 830 15.52 19.38 5.05
CA GLY A 830 14.19 18.84 4.75
C GLY A 830 13.06 19.67 5.33
N LEU A 831 13.22 20.20 6.55
CA LEU A 831 12.25 21.12 7.15
C LEU A 831 12.14 22.41 6.32
N VAL A 832 13.26 22.99 5.91
CA VAL A 832 13.28 24.20 5.07
C VAL A 832 12.59 23.94 3.74
N ALA A 833 12.92 22.85 3.05
CA ALA A 833 12.26 22.45 1.80
C ALA A 833 10.74 22.26 1.98
N ALA A 834 10.30 21.61 3.06
CA ALA A 834 8.87 21.42 3.36
C ALA A 834 8.11 22.75 3.56
N VAL A 835 8.74 23.72 4.24
CA VAL A 835 8.17 25.08 4.39
C VAL A 835 8.08 25.77 3.02
N LEU A 836 9.16 25.76 2.23
CA LEU A 836 9.18 26.42 0.92
C LEU A 836 8.14 25.86 -0.06
N LEU A 837 7.94 24.53 -0.07
CA LEU A 837 6.98 23.85 -0.96
C LEU A 837 5.51 24.04 -0.56
N LEU A 838 5.21 24.14 0.75
CA LEU A 838 3.81 24.18 1.24
C LEU A 838 3.33 25.57 1.64
N PHE A 839 4.23 26.55 1.79
CA PHE A 839 3.85 27.89 2.20
C PHE A 839 3.02 28.62 1.12
N PRO A 840 1.86 29.23 1.46
CA PRO A 840 1.09 30.04 0.52
C PRO A 840 1.77 31.40 0.29
N TRP A 841 2.71 31.43 -0.66
CA TRP A 841 3.48 32.59 -1.09
C TRP A 841 2.57 33.77 -1.46
N SER A 842 2.50 34.75 -0.56
CA SER A 842 1.66 35.95 -0.67
C SER A 842 2.37 37.12 0.00
N ARG A 843 2.29 38.34 -0.55
CA ARG A 843 3.02 39.52 -0.03
C ARG A 843 2.79 39.75 1.46
N ALA A 844 1.55 39.65 1.92
CA ALA A 844 1.20 39.78 3.34
C ALA A 844 1.62 38.55 4.20
N GLY A 845 1.76 37.37 3.58
CA GLY A 845 2.23 36.16 4.23
C GLY A 845 3.73 36.17 4.50
N VAL A 846 4.54 36.56 3.52
CA VAL A 846 6.02 36.49 3.59
C VAL A 846 6.58 37.25 4.79
N GLY A 847 6.12 38.47 5.06
CA GLY A 847 6.57 39.23 6.23
C GLY A 847 6.27 38.53 7.57
N ARG A 848 5.11 37.87 7.70
CA ARG A 848 4.76 37.11 8.91
C ARG A 848 5.52 35.79 9.01
N LEU A 849 5.85 35.15 7.88
CA LEU A 849 6.74 33.99 7.85
C LEU A 849 8.15 34.37 8.28
N ALA A 850 8.70 35.46 7.73
CA ALA A 850 10.02 35.98 8.11
C ALA A 850 10.08 36.32 9.60
N GLY A 851 9.05 36.98 10.15
CA GLY A 851 8.97 37.23 11.59
C GLY A 851 8.80 35.96 12.44
N PHE A 852 8.08 34.95 11.97
CA PHE A 852 7.97 33.65 12.65
C PHE A 852 9.32 32.93 12.69
N VAL A 853 9.99 32.79 11.54
CA VAL A 853 11.29 32.12 11.42
C VAL A 853 12.35 32.90 12.19
N GLY A 854 12.44 34.21 12.00
CA GLY A 854 13.41 35.08 12.67
C GLY A 854 13.33 35.01 14.19
N VAL A 855 12.14 35.07 14.78
CA VAL A 855 11.98 34.94 16.24
C VAL A 855 12.26 33.51 16.72
N THR A 856 11.84 32.48 15.96
CA THR A 856 12.13 31.07 16.30
C THR A 856 13.65 30.84 16.34
N VAL A 857 14.38 31.33 15.34
CA VAL A 857 15.85 31.23 15.23
C VAL A 857 16.54 32.10 16.28
N ALA A 858 16.06 33.31 16.56
CA ALA A 858 16.65 34.17 17.60
C ALA A 858 16.53 33.54 18.99
N VAL A 859 15.36 32.99 19.35
CA VAL A 859 15.15 32.27 20.62
C VAL A 859 16.05 31.03 20.70
N PHE A 860 16.15 30.27 19.60
CA PHE A 860 17.06 29.13 19.53
C PHE A 860 18.54 29.53 19.69
N ALA A 861 18.98 30.62 19.04
CA ALA A 861 20.34 31.12 19.15
C ALA A 861 20.67 31.62 20.56
N VAL A 862 19.73 32.26 21.26
CA VAL A 862 19.91 32.68 22.66
C VAL A 862 20.04 31.48 23.60
N LEU A 863 19.23 30.43 23.42
CA LEU A 863 19.22 29.26 24.32
C LEU A 863 20.29 28.20 24.01
N CYS A 864 20.63 28.02 22.73
CA CYS A 864 21.49 26.95 22.23
C CYS A 864 22.77 27.43 21.53
N GLY A 865 22.92 28.73 21.23
CA GLY A 865 24.01 29.23 20.38
C GLY A 865 25.41 28.97 20.96
N TRP A 866 25.53 28.96 22.29
CA TRP A 866 26.75 28.54 22.99
C TRP A 866 27.09 27.07 22.69
N TYR A 867 26.12 26.17 22.83
CA TYR A 867 26.31 24.73 22.59
C TYR A 867 26.53 24.43 21.10
N VAL A 868 25.89 25.17 20.19
CA VAL A 868 26.17 25.08 18.74
C VAL A 868 27.60 25.50 18.41
N LYS A 869 28.13 26.56 19.05
CA LYS A 869 29.53 26.97 18.90
C LYS A 869 30.49 25.86 19.35
N ASP A 870 30.20 25.22 20.48
CA ASP A 870 31.03 24.14 21.01
C ASP A 870 30.96 22.86 20.14
N LEU A 871 29.79 22.56 19.56
CA LEU A 871 29.57 21.40 18.68
C LEU A 871 30.21 21.56 17.28
N VAL A 872 30.32 22.80 16.78
CA VAL A 872 30.88 23.13 15.46
C VAL A 872 32.35 23.61 15.56
N GLY A 873 32.93 23.56 16.77
CA GLY A 873 34.30 23.98 17.03
C GLY A 873 35.36 23.18 16.24
N PRO A 874 36.57 23.74 16.02
CA PRO A 874 37.63 23.06 15.27
C PRO A 874 38.17 21.79 15.97
N GLY A 875 38.00 21.66 17.29
CA GLY A 875 38.40 20.49 18.07
C GLY A 875 37.38 19.34 18.09
N THR A 876 36.11 19.60 17.76
CA THR A 876 35.03 18.60 17.68
C THR A 876 35.14 17.80 16.39
N VAL A 877 36.07 16.85 16.35
CA VAL A 877 36.13 15.83 15.30
C VAL A 877 35.41 14.60 15.79
N ASP A 878 34.26 14.34 15.21
CA ASP A 878 33.63 13.04 15.35
C ASP A 878 34.48 11.96 14.64
N ARG A 879 34.66 10.86 15.35
CA ARG A 879 35.46 9.69 14.93
C ARG A 879 34.65 8.40 15.05
N ALA A 880 33.39 8.48 15.47
CA ALA A 880 32.53 7.31 15.67
C ALA A 880 32.06 6.77 14.31
N TYR A 881 32.57 5.60 13.94
CA TYR A 881 32.24 4.93 12.69
C TYR A 881 31.25 3.79 12.97
N GLY A 882 30.01 3.89 12.46
CA GLY A 882 29.06 2.78 12.55
C GLY A 882 29.52 1.59 11.71
N PHE A 883 29.50 0.36 12.26
CA PHE A 883 30.08 -0.80 11.58
C PHE A 883 29.46 -1.08 10.19
N ASP A 884 28.19 -0.70 10.01
CA ASP A 884 27.42 -0.80 8.78
C ASP A 884 27.82 0.24 7.72
N ALA A 885 28.28 1.42 8.16
CA ALA A 885 28.76 2.47 7.27
C ALA A 885 30.06 2.07 6.54
N TYR A 886 30.78 1.02 6.99
CA TYR A 886 31.95 0.49 6.29
C TYR A 886 31.56 -0.34 5.07
N THR A 887 30.28 -0.71 4.97
CA THR A 887 29.76 -1.56 3.90
C THR A 887 29.12 -0.73 2.79
N ASP A 888 28.11 0.10 3.12
CA ASP A 888 27.36 0.90 2.15
C ASP A 888 26.68 2.11 2.81
N PRO A 889 27.04 3.36 2.46
CA PRO A 889 26.41 4.54 3.02
C PRO A 889 25.01 4.83 2.45
N ALA A 890 24.65 4.30 1.27
CA ALA A 890 23.35 4.52 0.65
C ALA A 890 22.25 3.66 1.30
N PHE A 891 22.61 2.46 1.76
CA PHE A 891 21.70 1.55 2.43
C PHE A 891 21.37 1.99 3.86
N PHE A 892 20.13 1.76 4.31
CA PHE A 892 19.65 2.13 5.66
C PHE A 892 18.52 1.24 6.22
N SER A 893 18.08 0.21 5.47
CA SER A 893 16.83 -0.51 5.75
C SER A 893 17.04 -1.78 6.59
N MET A 894 18.17 -1.87 7.30
CA MET A 894 18.51 -2.99 8.17
C MET A 894 18.41 -2.60 9.64
N TRP A 895 18.04 -3.57 10.48
CA TRP A 895 18.11 -3.48 11.94
C TRP A 895 19.58 -3.64 12.41
N ARG A 896 20.42 -2.64 12.12
CA ARG A 896 21.81 -2.54 12.58
C ARG A 896 21.94 -1.40 13.60
N THR A 897 22.82 -1.57 14.56
CA THR A 897 22.84 -0.85 15.85
C THR A 897 24.24 -0.30 16.17
N ASP A 898 24.45 0.39 17.30
CA ASP A 898 25.78 0.96 17.65
C ASP A 898 26.84 -0.12 17.97
N MET A 899 26.46 -1.39 18.23
CA MET A 899 27.39 -2.51 18.43
C MET A 899 27.93 -3.07 17.11
N PRO A 900 29.25 -3.37 16.99
CA PRO A 900 29.80 -3.97 15.79
C PRO A 900 29.34 -5.43 15.63
N GLY A 901 28.95 -5.81 14.42
CA GLY A 901 28.59 -7.18 14.06
C GLY A 901 29.11 -7.56 12.68
N ASP A 902 29.17 -8.84 12.38
CA ASP A 902 29.52 -9.32 11.04
C ASP A 902 28.43 -8.89 10.04
N VAL A 903 28.86 -8.28 8.94
CA VAL A 903 27.98 -7.80 7.86
C VAL A 903 27.72 -8.87 6.80
N GLY A 904 28.48 -9.97 6.84
CA GLY A 904 28.40 -11.09 5.91
C GLY A 904 28.80 -10.71 4.48
N GLN A 905 28.34 -11.53 3.52
CA GLN A 905 28.48 -11.20 2.10
C GLN A 905 27.61 -9.98 1.75
N TRP A 906 28.23 -8.95 1.17
CA TRP A 906 27.54 -7.77 0.67
C TRP A 906 27.68 -7.61 -0.86
N PRO A 907 26.60 -7.29 -1.59
CA PRO A 907 25.21 -7.25 -1.14
C PRO A 907 24.67 -8.64 -0.75
N PRO A 908 23.63 -8.74 0.10
CA PRO A 908 23.05 -10.01 0.51
C PRO A 908 22.52 -10.82 -0.69
N PRO A 909 22.88 -12.12 -0.82
CA PRO A 909 22.40 -12.95 -1.91
C PRO A 909 20.89 -13.24 -1.79
N GLY A 910 20.20 -13.27 -2.92
CA GLY A 910 18.75 -13.52 -2.99
C GLY A 910 17.86 -12.27 -2.88
N GLU A 911 18.43 -11.09 -2.59
CA GLU A 911 17.70 -9.83 -2.58
C GLU A 911 17.75 -9.10 -3.94
N LEU A 912 16.88 -8.11 -4.14
CA LEU A 912 16.83 -7.30 -5.37
C LEU A 912 18.05 -6.35 -5.41
N ALA A 913 19.20 -6.83 -5.90
CA ALA A 913 20.48 -6.14 -5.85
C ALA A 913 20.87 -5.68 -4.42
N GLY A 914 20.63 -6.54 -3.42
CA GLY A 914 20.84 -6.20 -2.00
C GLY A 914 19.72 -5.37 -1.36
N VAL A 915 18.56 -5.24 -2.03
CA VAL A 915 17.37 -4.56 -1.49
C VAL A 915 16.30 -5.61 -1.14
N GLY A 916 16.26 -6.03 0.12
CA GLY A 916 15.27 -6.97 0.64
C GLY A 916 13.81 -6.51 0.53
N LEU A 917 12.88 -7.48 0.61
CA LEU A 917 11.44 -7.27 0.45
C LEU A 917 10.87 -6.19 1.37
N PHE A 918 11.35 -6.11 2.62
CA PHE A 918 10.96 -5.07 3.58
C PHE A 918 11.26 -3.64 3.05
N SER A 919 12.44 -3.44 2.48
CA SER A 919 12.86 -2.19 1.84
C SER A 919 11.98 -1.86 0.64
N VAL A 920 11.70 -2.85 -0.22
CA VAL A 920 10.81 -2.68 -1.39
C VAL A 920 9.39 -2.27 -0.97
N LEU A 921 8.82 -2.93 0.05
CA LEU A 921 7.48 -2.62 0.56
C LEU A 921 7.40 -1.24 1.23
N THR A 922 8.44 -0.84 1.96
CA THR A 922 8.50 0.48 2.60
C THR A 922 8.67 1.60 1.57
N PHE A 923 9.49 1.42 0.53
CA PHE A 923 9.57 2.34 -0.61
C PHE A 923 8.28 2.42 -1.43
N ALA A 924 7.58 1.29 -1.65
CA ALA A 924 6.26 1.30 -2.26
C ALA A 924 5.25 2.08 -1.39
N GLY A 925 5.32 1.91 -0.06
CA GLY A 925 4.56 2.70 0.92
C GLY A 925 4.82 4.20 0.81
N LEU A 926 6.09 4.63 0.72
CA LEU A 926 6.49 6.01 0.44
C LEU A 926 5.86 6.54 -0.86
N GLY A 927 5.94 5.78 -1.96
CA GLY A 927 5.34 6.14 -3.24
C GLY A 927 3.83 6.34 -3.16
N VAL A 928 3.10 5.43 -2.50
CA VAL A 928 1.65 5.53 -2.28
C VAL A 928 1.30 6.69 -1.33
N ALA A 929 2.11 6.95 -0.31
CA ALA A 929 1.93 8.07 0.62
C ALA A 929 2.01 9.42 -0.10
N LEU A 930 2.98 9.57 -1.01
CA LEU A 930 3.12 10.75 -1.85
C LEU A 930 2.00 10.85 -2.88
N TRP A 931 1.67 9.77 -3.60
CA TRP A 931 0.59 9.76 -4.59
C TRP A 931 -0.78 10.15 -3.99
N LEU A 932 -1.15 9.56 -2.85
CA LEU A 932 -2.41 9.88 -2.17
C LEU A 932 -2.36 11.17 -1.34
N GLY A 933 -1.16 11.63 -1.00
CA GLY A 933 -0.89 12.62 0.05
C GLY A 933 -0.10 13.86 -0.38
N TRP A 934 0.23 14.06 -1.67
CA TRP A 934 1.07 15.17 -2.19
C TRP A 934 0.69 16.57 -1.67
N ARG A 935 -0.59 16.82 -1.36
CA ARG A 935 -1.06 18.11 -0.79
C ARG A 935 -1.23 18.11 0.74
N ARG A 936 -0.83 17.05 1.45
CA ARG A 936 -0.99 16.91 2.90
C ARG A 936 0.35 17.21 3.59
N PRO A 937 0.38 18.09 4.63
CA PRO A 937 1.62 18.50 5.26
C PRO A 937 2.40 17.36 5.90
N LEU A 938 1.72 16.31 6.39
CA LEU A 938 2.38 15.10 6.91
C LEU A 938 3.25 14.44 5.83
N ALA A 939 2.68 14.13 4.67
CA ALA A 939 3.38 13.38 3.62
C ALA A 939 4.60 14.13 3.10
N VAL A 940 4.40 15.41 2.74
CA VAL A 940 5.47 16.25 2.18
C VAL A 940 6.53 16.55 3.23
N THR A 941 6.18 16.90 4.47
CA THR A 941 7.19 17.20 5.50
C THR A 941 8.05 15.99 5.82
N VAL A 942 7.46 14.81 6.01
CA VAL A 942 8.23 13.59 6.31
C VAL A 942 9.08 13.16 5.10
N ALA A 943 8.57 13.29 3.87
CA ALA A 943 9.33 12.98 2.67
C ALA A 943 10.48 13.98 2.41
N CYS A 944 10.28 15.28 2.68
CA CYS A 944 11.36 16.27 2.62
C CYS A 944 12.40 16.05 3.72
N VAL A 945 12.00 15.67 4.94
CA VAL A 945 12.94 15.29 6.02
C VAL A 945 13.74 14.05 5.64
N PHE A 946 13.10 13.02 5.07
CA PHE A 946 13.77 11.84 4.52
C PHE A 946 14.79 12.23 3.44
N ALA A 947 14.37 12.98 2.42
CA ALA A 947 15.23 13.39 1.30
C ALA A 947 16.38 14.29 1.76
N GLY A 948 16.12 15.24 2.68
CA GLY A 948 17.15 16.11 3.25
C GLY A 948 18.18 15.33 4.07
N THR A 949 17.73 14.39 4.90
CA THR A 949 18.59 13.50 5.69
C THR A 949 19.44 12.62 4.76
N TRP A 950 18.83 12.04 3.72
CA TRP A 950 19.50 11.14 2.79
C TRP A 950 20.54 11.87 1.92
N LEU A 951 20.17 13.01 1.32
CA LEU A 951 21.09 13.82 0.51
C LEU A 951 22.25 14.37 1.36
N TRP A 952 21.98 14.86 2.57
CA TRP A 952 23.02 15.34 3.48
C TRP A 952 23.93 14.20 3.96
N ARG A 953 23.39 12.99 4.18
CA ARG A 953 24.17 11.77 4.45
C ARG A 953 25.11 11.46 3.28
N MET A 954 24.64 11.52 2.03
CA MET A 954 25.45 11.23 0.83
C MET A 954 26.57 12.26 0.62
N GLU A 955 26.24 13.55 0.78
CA GLU A 955 27.20 14.66 0.69
C GLU A 955 28.34 14.48 1.68
N VAL A 956 28.03 14.23 2.96
CA VAL A 956 29.03 13.97 3.99
C VAL A 956 29.83 12.70 3.69
N ALA A 957 29.16 11.58 3.35
CA ALA A 957 29.80 10.31 3.01
C ALA A 957 30.88 10.47 1.92
N SER A 958 30.56 11.21 0.86
CA SER A 958 31.46 11.45 -0.28
C SER A 958 32.79 12.14 0.09
N ARG A 959 32.83 12.83 1.24
CA ARG A 959 33.99 13.61 1.70
C ARG A 959 34.76 12.95 2.84
N MET A 960 34.29 11.84 3.40
CA MET A 960 34.89 11.25 4.61
C MET A 960 36.35 10.81 4.41
N TRP A 961 36.67 10.18 3.29
CA TRP A 961 38.05 9.79 2.97
C TRP A 961 38.98 11.01 2.88
N ALA A 962 38.61 12.00 2.07
CA ALA A 962 39.43 13.18 1.82
C ALA A 962 39.59 14.10 3.05
N THR A 963 38.63 14.10 3.97
CA THR A 963 38.69 14.94 5.18
C THR A 963 39.29 14.23 6.40
N GLY A 964 39.39 12.89 6.39
CA GLY A 964 39.75 12.10 7.57
C GLY A 964 38.78 12.22 8.74
N LYS A 965 37.60 12.84 8.53
CA LYS A 965 36.56 13.05 9.55
C LYS A 965 35.45 12.04 9.33
N VAL A 966 35.00 11.39 10.40
CA VAL A 966 33.98 10.34 10.34
C VAL A 966 32.68 10.89 10.89
N GLN A 967 31.63 10.92 10.07
CA GLN A 967 30.37 11.57 10.43
C GLN A 967 29.11 10.73 10.13
N LEU A 968 29.26 9.50 9.63
CA LEU A 968 28.15 8.59 9.38
C LEU A 968 27.78 7.80 10.65
N TRP A 969 26.85 8.35 11.42
CA TRP A 969 26.22 7.68 12.55
C TRP A 969 25.11 6.71 12.11
N PRO A 970 24.97 5.54 12.78
CA PRO A 970 23.80 4.63 12.62
C PRO A 970 22.45 5.34 12.81
N ARG A 971 22.46 6.43 13.58
CA ARG A 971 21.30 7.30 13.88
C ARG A 971 20.69 7.94 12.62
N THR A 972 21.48 8.19 11.57
CA THR A 972 20.95 8.63 10.27
C THR A 972 20.10 7.53 9.62
N GLY A 973 20.53 6.26 9.75
CA GLY A 973 19.74 5.10 9.33
C GLY A 973 18.41 5.00 10.08
N ASN A 974 18.43 5.10 11.40
CA ASN A 974 17.21 5.09 12.22
C ASN A 974 16.23 6.22 11.85
N GLN A 975 16.74 7.42 11.54
CA GLN A 975 15.91 8.55 11.12
C GLN A 975 15.28 8.33 9.74
N LEU A 976 16.04 7.78 8.79
CA LEU A 976 15.54 7.42 7.46
C LEU A 976 14.49 6.31 7.57
N LEU A 977 14.79 5.23 8.29
CA LEU A 977 13.88 4.11 8.55
C LEU A 977 12.56 4.57 9.17
N TYR A 978 12.62 5.41 10.21
CA TYR A 978 11.43 5.96 10.85
C TYR A 978 10.58 6.80 9.88
N CYS A 979 11.20 7.64 9.05
CA CYS A 979 10.47 8.43 8.06
C CYS A 979 9.73 7.55 7.03
N VAL A 980 10.37 6.49 6.50
CA VAL A 980 9.72 5.61 5.53
C VAL A 980 8.62 4.75 6.18
N LEU A 981 8.82 4.26 7.41
CA LEU A 981 7.79 3.54 8.17
C LEU A 981 6.57 4.43 8.49
N VAL A 982 6.79 5.67 8.91
CA VAL A 982 5.75 6.69 9.12
C VAL A 982 4.99 6.97 7.82
N LEU A 983 5.68 7.05 6.68
CA LEU A 983 5.05 7.27 5.38
C LEU A 983 4.26 6.04 4.91
N GLY A 984 4.77 4.82 5.08
CA GLY A 984 4.03 3.59 4.81
C GLY A 984 2.75 3.47 5.64
N ALA A 985 2.82 3.79 6.94
CA ALA A 985 1.63 3.85 7.80
C ALA A 985 0.68 4.99 7.40
N ALA A 986 1.20 6.14 6.96
CA ALA A 986 0.40 7.24 6.43
C ALA A 986 -0.28 6.90 5.10
N ALA A 987 0.35 6.08 4.23
CA ALA A 987 -0.26 5.57 3.02
C ALA A 987 -1.52 4.76 3.33
N ALA A 988 -1.46 3.85 4.32
CA ALA A 988 -2.63 3.11 4.80
C ALA A 988 -3.72 4.06 5.36
N CYS A 989 -3.35 5.09 6.12
CA CYS A 989 -4.27 6.13 6.59
C CYS A 989 -4.95 6.89 5.43
N PHE A 990 -4.20 7.23 4.39
CA PHE A 990 -4.72 7.98 3.24
C PHE A 990 -5.61 7.09 2.36
N ALA A 991 -5.21 5.84 2.11
CA ALA A 991 -6.01 4.83 1.43
C ALA A 991 -7.32 4.56 2.19
N ALA A 992 -7.26 4.36 3.51
CA ALA A 992 -8.46 4.23 4.34
C ALA A 992 -9.35 5.48 4.28
N SER A 993 -8.78 6.69 4.23
CA SER A 993 -9.57 7.93 4.06
C SER A 993 -10.22 8.06 2.69
N ARG A 994 -9.62 7.49 1.63
CA ARG A 994 -10.19 7.38 0.28
C ARG A 994 -11.29 6.32 0.23
N LEU A 995 -11.05 5.14 0.80
CA LEU A 995 -12.04 4.06 0.88
C LEU A 995 -13.25 4.43 1.74
N ALA A 996 -13.06 5.23 2.80
CA ALA A 996 -14.14 5.71 3.65
C ALA A 996 -15.12 6.68 2.93
N SER A 997 -14.75 7.27 1.78
CA SER A 997 -15.69 8.02 0.94
C SER A 997 -16.46 7.15 -0.05
N TRP A 998 -16.30 5.83 0.00
CA TRP A 998 -16.98 4.86 -0.86
C TRP A 998 -18.01 4.06 -0.03
N PRO A 999 -19.32 4.27 -0.21
CA PRO A 999 -20.35 3.54 0.55
C PRO A 999 -20.55 2.10 0.03
N PRO A 1000 -20.99 1.15 0.87
CA PRO A 1000 -21.16 1.24 2.33
C PRO A 1000 -19.92 0.75 3.10
N VAL A 1001 -19.40 1.59 4.01
CA VAL A 1001 -18.31 1.24 4.93
C VAL A 1001 -18.86 0.33 6.06
N PRO A 1002 -18.10 -0.65 6.59
CA PRO A 1002 -18.47 -1.41 7.79
C PRO A 1002 -18.72 -0.52 9.02
N SER A 1003 -19.31 -1.09 10.07
CA SER A 1003 -19.72 -0.34 11.26
C SER A 1003 -18.54 0.43 11.89
N ARG A 1004 -18.75 1.70 12.25
CA ARG A 1004 -17.70 2.54 12.88
C ARG A 1004 -17.16 1.94 14.17
N LEU A 1005 -17.98 1.20 14.91
CA LEU A 1005 -17.55 0.43 16.07
C LEU A 1005 -16.61 -0.71 15.66
N GLY A 1006 -17.03 -1.56 14.71
CA GLY A 1006 -16.22 -2.69 14.25
C GLY A 1006 -14.86 -2.25 13.70
N ALA A 1007 -14.82 -1.13 12.96
CA ALA A 1007 -13.57 -0.54 12.48
C ALA A 1007 -12.64 -0.06 13.63
N HIS A 1008 -13.20 0.56 14.68
CA HIS A 1008 -12.39 0.97 15.84
C HIS A 1008 -11.93 -0.22 16.70
N VAL A 1009 -12.82 -1.17 17.00
CA VAL A 1009 -12.53 -2.35 17.83
C VAL A 1009 -11.52 -3.25 17.11
N GLY A 1010 -11.76 -3.58 15.84
CA GLY A 1010 -10.81 -4.35 15.03
C GLY A 1010 -9.47 -3.64 14.84
N GLY A 1011 -9.49 -2.32 14.63
CA GLY A 1011 -8.27 -1.50 14.54
C GLY A 1011 -7.45 -1.49 15.83
N VAL A 1012 -8.08 -1.31 17.00
CA VAL A 1012 -7.39 -1.36 18.30
C VAL A 1012 -6.91 -2.78 18.62
N ALA A 1013 -7.69 -3.81 18.32
CA ALA A 1013 -7.29 -5.21 18.51
C ALA A 1013 -6.08 -5.61 17.64
N ALA A 1014 -6.07 -5.22 16.36
CA ALA A 1014 -4.93 -5.45 15.48
C ALA A 1014 -3.66 -4.72 15.97
N VAL A 1015 -3.80 -3.45 16.41
CA VAL A 1015 -2.68 -2.69 16.98
C VAL A 1015 -2.19 -3.29 18.29
N LEU A 1016 -3.08 -3.78 19.16
CA LEU A 1016 -2.70 -4.50 20.37
C LEU A 1016 -1.85 -5.73 20.05
N LEU A 1017 -2.28 -6.57 19.09
CA LEU A 1017 -1.51 -7.75 18.69
C LEU A 1017 -0.12 -7.38 18.15
N VAL A 1018 -0.04 -6.39 17.24
CA VAL A 1018 1.23 -5.91 16.66
C VAL A 1018 2.16 -5.30 17.72
N LEU A 1019 1.63 -4.48 18.63
CA LEU A 1019 2.45 -3.85 19.67
C LEU A 1019 2.87 -4.84 20.77
N GLY A 1020 2.06 -5.85 21.08
CA GLY A 1020 2.44 -6.92 22.00
C GLY A 1020 3.60 -7.76 21.45
N THR A 1021 3.48 -8.25 20.22
CA THR A 1021 4.56 -9.03 19.59
C THR A 1021 5.83 -8.19 19.38
N ALA A 1022 5.70 -6.93 18.95
CA ALA A 1022 6.83 -6.02 18.84
C ALA A 1022 7.49 -5.75 20.20
N ALA A 1023 6.72 -5.46 21.26
CA ALA A 1023 7.26 -5.22 22.59
C ALA A 1023 7.95 -6.48 23.16
N SER A 1024 7.39 -7.68 22.95
CA SER A 1024 8.04 -8.93 23.35
C SER A 1024 9.34 -9.18 22.60
N SER A 1025 9.37 -8.95 21.28
CA SER A 1025 10.55 -9.14 20.44
C SER A 1025 11.67 -8.15 20.78
N VAL A 1026 11.33 -6.86 20.92
CA VAL A 1026 12.31 -5.84 21.32
C VAL A 1026 12.77 -6.09 22.75
N SER A 1027 11.91 -6.52 23.67
CA SER A 1027 12.33 -6.89 25.04
C SER A 1027 13.34 -8.03 25.08
N ASP A 1028 13.18 -9.05 24.22
CA ASP A 1028 14.12 -10.18 24.14
C ASP A 1028 15.53 -9.71 23.76
N TYR A 1029 15.65 -8.71 22.88
CA TYR A 1029 16.91 -8.13 22.43
C TYR A 1029 17.80 -7.61 23.60
N TRP A 1030 17.19 -7.27 24.73
CA TRP A 1030 17.84 -6.76 25.93
C TRP A 1030 18.01 -7.80 27.06
N MET A 1031 17.51 -9.03 26.89
CA MET A 1031 17.67 -10.09 27.88
C MET A 1031 19.13 -10.57 27.95
N PRO A 1032 19.70 -10.81 29.15
CA PRO A 1032 21.13 -11.00 29.30
C PRO A 1032 21.62 -12.30 28.66
N ALA A 1033 22.63 -12.21 27.79
CA ALA A 1033 23.32 -13.37 27.23
C ALA A 1033 24.74 -13.00 26.78
N LYS A 1034 25.69 -13.93 26.96
CA LYS A 1034 27.07 -13.83 26.49
C LYS A 1034 27.14 -14.07 24.97
N THR A 1035 26.65 -13.10 24.21
CA THR A 1035 26.59 -13.09 22.74
C THR A 1035 27.05 -11.74 22.23
N ASN A 1036 27.53 -11.67 20.98
CA ASN A 1036 27.92 -10.40 20.38
C ASN A 1036 26.70 -9.59 19.89
N SER A 1037 25.89 -9.12 20.85
CA SER A 1037 24.68 -8.34 20.65
C SER A 1037 24.34 -7.57 21.94
N TYR A 1038 23.33 -6.68 21.91
CA TYR A 1038 22.93 -5.87 23.07
C TYR A 1038 22.53 -6.67 24.32
N LYS A 1039 22.24 -7.97 24.16
CA LYS A 1039 22.13 -8.94 25.27
C LYS A 1039 23.36 -8.94 26.20
N ILE A 1040 24.54 -8.57 25.71
CA ILE A 1040 25.75 -8.46 26.54
C ILE A 1040 25.67 -7.32 27.56
N LEU A 1041 24.92 -6.24 27.30
CA LEU A 1041 24.83 -5.09 28.20
C LEU A 1041 24.20 -5.50 29.54
N ALA A 1042 23.06 -6.20 29.49
CA ALA A 1042 22.43 -6.76 30.69
C ALA A 1042 23.32 -7.85 31.32
N TYR A 1043 24.02 -8.67 30.52
CA TYR A 1043 24.90 -9.74 31.03
C TYR A 1043 26.10 -9.21 31.84
N VAL A 1044 26.76 -8.15 31.37
CA VAL A 1044 27.81 -7.43 32.12
C VAL A 1044 27.26 -6.90 33.44
N SER A 1045 26.03 -6.38 33.43
CA SER A 1045 25.35 -5.84 34.62
C SER A 1045 25.05 -6.93 35.66
N GLN A 1046 24.84 -8.17 35.24
CA GLN A 1046 24.61 -9.35 36.09
C GLN A 1046 25.90 -10.04 36.56
N THR A 1047 27.06 -9.68 36.00
CA THR A 1047 28.39 -10.21 36.37
C THR A 1047 29.25 -9.18 37.10
N MET A 1048 28.76 -7.95 37.27
CA MET A 1048 29.45 -6.86 37.96
C MET A 1048 29.16 -6.89 39.47
N ARG A 1049 30.22 -6.83 40.28
CA ARG A 1049 30.16 -6.79 41.76
C ARG A 1049 29.29 -5.63 42.25
N LYS A 1050 28.50 -5.86 43.29
CA LYS A 1050 27.65 -4.83 43.92
C LYS A 1050 28.48 -3.86 44.78
N PRO A 1051 27.95 -2.67 45.12
CA PRO A 1051 28.58 -1.75 46.07
C PRO A 1051 28.83 -2.33 47.47
N ASP A 1052 28.09 -3.37 47.88
CA ASP A 1052 28.30 -4.10 49.15
C ASP A 1052 29.40 -5.18 49.08
N GLY A 1053 30.09 -5.31 47.93
CA GLY A 1053 31.12 -6.31 47.67
C GLY A 1053 30.61 -7.70 47.28
N SER A 1054 29.29 -7.96 47.35
CA SER A 1054 28.68 -9.24 46.98
C SER A 1054 28.41 -9.33 45.47
N CYS A 1055 28.19 -10.55 44.97
CA CYS A 1055 27.80 -10.75 43.57
C CYS A 1055 26.28 -10.59 43.36
N PRO A 1056 25.83 -10.20 42.14
CA PRO A 1056 24.42 -10.25 41.76
C PRO A 1056 23.79 -11.63 42.00
N THR A 1057 22.50 -11.65 42.35
CA THR A 1057 21.82 -12.88 42.80
C THR A 1057 21.87 -14.02 41.79
N TYR A 1058 21.87 -13.69 40.50
CA TYR A 1058 21.88 -14.64 39.39
C TYR A 1058 23.25 -14.77 38.71
N ALA A 1059 24.32 -14.15 39.27
CA ALA A 1059 25.64 -14.18 38.67
C ALA A 1059 26.09 -15.63 38.38
N PRO A 1060 26.58 -15.96 37.17
CA PRO A 1060 27.00 -17.31 36.81
C PRO A 1060 28.02 -17.86 37.82
N ASN A 1061 27.80 -19.07 38.33
CA ASN A 1061 28.61 -19.71 39.38
C ASN A 1061 28.78 -18.88 40.67
N HIS A 1062 27.97 -17.84 40.89
CA HIS A 1062 28.18 -16.79 41.89
C HIS A 1062 29.51 -16.03 41.76
N GLU A 1063 30.11 -16.01 40.58
CA GLU A 1063 31.35 -15.29 40.28
C GLU A 1063 31.05 -13.88 39.71
N CYS A 1064 31.80 -12.87 40.18
CA CYS A 1064 31.68 -11.50 39.70
C CYS A 1064 32.99 -10.71 39.83
N SER A 1065 33.19 -9.77 38.89
CA SER A 1065 34.33 -8.85 38.85
C SER A 1065 33.87 -7.40 39.04
N ASP A 1066 34.81 -6.50 39.33
CA ASP A 1066 34.50 -5.09 39.59
C ASP A 1066 34.04 -4.32 38.33
N THR A 1067 34.26 -4.89 37.13
CA THR A 1067 33.86 -4.33 35.83
C THR A 1067 32.86 -5.21 35.07
N GLY A 1068 32.40 -6.33 35.65
CA GLY A 1068 31.63 -7.36 34.95
C GLY A 1068 32.47 -8.22 33.99
N ASP A 1069 31.86 -9.24 33.40
CA ASP A 1069 32.54 -10.12 32.44
C ASP A 1069 32.80 -9.37 31.12
N GLN A 1070 34.05 -8.95 30.92
CA GLN A 1070 34.50 -8.21 29.74
C GLN A 1070 35.08 -9.12 28.63
N SER A 1071 35.01 -10.46 28.75
CA SER A 1071 35.60 -11.37 27.75
C SER A 1071 34.88 -11.36 26.39
N TRP A 1072 33.80 -10.58 26.26
CA TRP A 1072 33.17 -10.30 24.96
C TRP A 1072 34.08 -9.44 24.07
N LEU A 1073 35.03 -8.69 24.64
CA LEU A 1073 36.05 -7.92 23.93
C LEU A 1073 37.01 -8.81 23.13
N ASP A 1074 37.27 -10.04 23.57
CA ASP A 1074 38.16 -10.97 22.87
C ASP A 1074 37.59 -11.38 21.50
N ASN A 1075 36.26 -11.35 21.33
CA ASN A 1075 35.59 -11.58 20.04
C ASN A 1075 35.77 -10.42 19.05
N PHE A 1076 36.35 -9.30 19.48
CA PHE A 1076 36.61 -8.10 18.67
C PHE A 1076 38.10 -7.82 18.45
N ALA A 1077 38.99 -8.63 19.01
CA ALA A 1077 40.40 -8.53 18.68
C ALA A 1077 40.60 -8.85 17.18
N PRO A 1078 41.34 -8.03 16.40
CA PRO A 1078 41.76 -8.45 15.07
C PRO A 1078 42.55 -9.76 15.19
N PRO A 1079 42.41 -10.71 14.24
CA PRO A 1079 43.13 -11.97 14.31
C PRO A 1079 44.63 -11.69 14.47
N ARG A 1080 45.24 -12.26 15.52
CA ARG A 1080 46.69 -12.16 15.72
C ARG A 1080 47.35 -12.84 14.53
N ASN A 1081 48.12 -12.07 13.75
CA ASN A 1081 48.82 -12.58 12.57
C ASN A 1081 49.66 -13.81 12.94
N HIS A 1082 49.30 -14.95 12.33
CA HIS A 1082 50.04 -16.20 12.31
C HIS A 1082 49.98 -16.74 10.87
#